data_AF-A0AAJ4XJG4-F1
#
_entry.id   AF-A0AAJ4XJG4-F1
#
_cell.length_a   1.000
_cell.length_b   1.000
_cell.length_c   1.000
_cell.angle_alpha   90.00
_cell.angle_beta   90.00
_cell.angle_gamma   90.00
#
_symmetry.space_group_name_H-M   'P 1'
#
loop_
_entity.id
_entity.type
_entity.pdbx_description
1 polymer ?
#
loop_
_entity_poly.entity_id
_entity_poly.type
_entity_poly.pdbx_seq_one_letter_code
_entity_poly.pdbx_strand_id
1 'polypeptide(L)'
;MPPKVRQRGKKPSKLRKLQQEQEEQPEASTSSPTPNQISAQADFIPLNDDAGKAQPVVPTNDQDETPNWVKLGDRPGKAEHEAPFGYVDAELKAYLRSGWERVVELESQGYVAKSTLTVLSATSGAARQTDVDGENQEDDELALLLQATLKEMDGKELLLTTDPDTSLIVEGILHRLPAKPLRVFVDRLAGNFVTLAKHRFASHVVQACLATLQPAVTLEHATPQHFYQHSHKDSSMSRKASSAAYASDTATIINQDGVLRSATQHILDIAEELSQDQTLLAGLVTDAFGSHVLRSLLCVLTGRNIQTDLTSSSATAGGDLRSKKSAQYRTRKAPHSTTTSVTAPEQLLVVIPDLLFDRSVTLRQEVLSGASVETIRRWATDAVASPLLQLLIETESDSLNADSDVSWKGSLIDKLLNGFITSPPQTKATEKDAYLETSLRDSIASHALQLSFYRAPISSARQFFSNYITGRMAKLCVHPAANHIVATLIRRLSTSDLKEAIAEMAKVASGMVKEGMIGCLQAAVERVVQLSEGNGSEESKELVKAVSEAVLAGFRLKSVASEGEEGLKLLVPSVMALKTRKAYLHTYAAYLKKREDGSSDPERGSKRGRDGKKKQHKKSKSDDQGSDHESELSYTMDSSYELPSSEATIQGSLLLQSLLCLPGPAAPPKVAPKRTFGRPTPPNPAAPVESWGSALVLDSLLSLPTLTPFAKNSTAVHVLLSALSTPTSSIPSDTAVFDRVQANRRRKLSTALTTTLGEFCGDKFGSRLADTLWYTVDGYSKEKIIKIVVANHDAILRGQYASYFTNKLNLQLYRKGKLREWKQAVDAQQQQHQQQQLIGKTGGGSKEKDTSHKAVVVETKRSKEQNSGKKGRKDKVDGQLDSILDQI
;
A
#
# COMPACT_ATOMS: atom_id res chain seq x y z
N MET A 1 28.78 45.40 -36.02
CA MET A 1 27.35 45.29 -35.66
C MET A 1 26.94 43.82 -35.69
N PRO A 2 26.68 43.19 -34.54
CA PRO A 2 26.23 41.79 -34.47
C PRO A 2 24.69 41.67 -34.52
N PRO A 3 24.14 40.53 -34.99
CA PRO A 3 22.72 40.35 -35.25
C PRO A 3 21.90 40.06 -33.98
N LYS A 4 20.64 40.51 -34.03
CA LYS A 4 19.64 40.50 -32.96
C LYS A 4 19.18 39.08 -32.58
N VAL A 5 19.41 38.70 -31.33
CA VAL A 5 18.79 37.54 -30.67
C VAL A 5 17.40 37.93 -30.18
N ARG A 6 16.34 37.31 -30.72
CA ARG A 6 14.96 37.40 -30.18
C ARG A 6 14.78 36.37 -29.06
N GLN A 7 14.43 36.83 -27.86
CA GLN A 7 14.04 35.98 -26.73
C GLN A 7 12.51 36.01 -26.50
N ARG A 8 12.00 34.80 -26.21
CA ARG A 8 10.90 34.41 -25.29
C ARG A 8 9.42 34.59 -25.66
N GLY A 9 8.69 33.51 -25.37
CA GLY A 9 7.35 33.54 -24.79
C GLY A 9 7.07 32.29 -23.94
N LYS A 10 7.31 32.35 -22.62
CA LYS A 10 6.79 31.38 -21.62
C LYS A 10 5.50 31.99 -21.04
N LYS A 11 4.37 31.26 -21.14
CA LYS A 11 3.05 31.66 -20.61
C LYS A 11 3.01 31.63 -19.07
N PRO A 12 2.35 32.58 -18.39
CA PRO A 12 2.08 32.52 -16.95
C PRO A 12 0.81 31.72 -16.60
N SER A 13 0.79 31.17 -15.38
CA SER A 13 -0.21 30.28 -14.80
C SER A 13 -1.52 30.96 -14.35
N LYS A 14 -2.63 30.23 -14.47
CA LYS A 14 -4.06 30.58 -14.34
C LYS A 14 -4.59 31.15 -13.00
N LEU A 15 -3.75 31.51 -12.04
CA LEU A 15 -4.20 31.81 -10.66
C LEU A 15 -4.37 33.30 -10.33
N ARG A 16 -4.37 34.18 -11.34
CA ARG A 16 -4.47 35.65 -11.12
C ARG A 16 -5.57 36.35 -11.92
N LYS A 17 -6.55 35.59 -12.42
CA LYS A 17 -7.69 36.13 -13.20
C LYS A 17 -9.04 36.06 -12.47
N LEU A 18 -9.06 35.59 -11.24
CA LEU A 18 -10.27 35.33 -10.46
C LEU A 18 -10.50 36.33 -9.30
N GLN A 19 -9.74 37.43 -9.28
CA GLN A 19 -9.78 38.39 -8.17
C GLN A 19 -9.91 39.85 -8.62
N GLN A 20 -10.37 40.07 -9.86
CA GLN A 20 -10.51 41.41 -10.44
C GLN A 20 -11.84 41.67 -11.16
N GLU A 21 -12.85 40.80 -10.99
CA GLU A 21 -14.20 41.00 -11.55
C GLU A 21 -15.27 41.10 -10.45
N GLN A 22 -14.91 41.55 -9.24
CA GLN A 22 -15.85 41.62 -8.11
C GLN A 22 -16.14 43.05 -7.59
N GLU A 23 -15.80 44.09 -8.34
CA GLU A 23 -16.22 45.47 -8.03
C GLU A 23 -16.55 46.19 -9.34
N GLU A 24 -17.84 46.40 -9.61
CA GLU A 24 -18.45 47.64 -10.14
C GLU A 24 -19.91 47.38 -10.63
N GLN A 25 -20.86 48.00 -9.93
CA GLN A 25 -22.20 48.39 -10.40
C GLN A 25 -22.17 49.92 -10.63
N PRO A 26 -22.94 50.54 -11.56
CA PRO A 26 -24.40 50.66 -11.41
C PRO A 26 -25.30 50.80 -12.68
N GLU A 27 -26.60 50.65 -12.40
CA GLU A 27 -27.83 51.27 -12.94
C GLU A 27 -28.49 50.94 -14.32
N ALA A 28 -29.75 50.51 -14.16
CA ALA A 28 -30.93 50.21 -15.01
C ALA A 28 -31.20 50.92 -16.36
N SER A 29 -31.69 50.12 -17.34
CA SER A 29 -33.01 50.31 -18.00
C SER A 29 -33.32 49.17 -18.99
N THR A 30 -34.56 49.14 -19.47
CA THR A 30 -35.45 48.01 -19.84
C THR A 30 -35.34 47.40 -21.25
N SER A 31 -35.78 46.13 -21.38
CA SER A 31 -36.59 45.49 -22.47
C SER A 31 -36.02 44.22 -23.16
N SER A 32 -36.77 43.11 -22.96
CA SER A 32 -37.09 41.89 -23.77
C SER A 32 -36.12 41.21 -24.79
N PRO A 33 -36.33 39.90 -25.08
CA PRO A 33 -35.24 38.92 -25.20
C PRO A 33 -34.91 38.46 -26.63
N THR A 34 -33.67 38.00 -26.84
CA THR A 34 -33.27 37.08 -27.92
C THR A 34 -32.14 36.16 -27.46
N PRO A 35 -32.10 34.88 -27.90
CA PRO A 35 -31.19 33.86 -27.36
C PRO A 35 -29.86 33.87 -28.10
N ASN A 36 -28.76 33.91 -27.35
CA ASN A 36 -27.40 33.88 -27.91
C ASN A 36 -26.69 32.56 -27.63
N GLN A 37 -26.02 32.10 -28.69
CA GLN A 37 -25.25 30.88 -28.85
C GLN A 37 -24.09 30.78 -27.85
N ILE A 38 -23.91 29.60 -27.25
CA ILE A 38 -22.67 29.22 -26.56
C ILE A 38 -21.95 28.18 -27.42
N SER A 39 -20.78 28.58 -27.92
CA SER A 39 -19.81 27.79 -28.64
C SER A 39 -19.10 26.81 -27.70
N ALA A 40 -19.22 25.51 -27.96
CA ALA A 40 -18.36 24.48 -27.39
C ALA A 40 -17.07 24.36 -28.23
N GLN A 41 -15.92 24.74 -27.67
CA GLN A 41 -14.59 24.39 -28.18
C GLN A 41 -14.02 23.28 -27.30
N ALA A 42 -14.01 22.05 -27.83
CA ALA A 42 -13.20 20.96 -27.33
C ALA A 42 -12.10 20.70 -28.37
N ASP A 43 -10.85 20.97 -27.99
CA ASP A 43 -9.66 20.74 -28.80
C ASP A 43 -9.39 19.23 -28.94
N PHE A 44 -9.32 18.81 -30.20
CA PHE A 44 -8.98 17.47 -30.71
C PHE A 44 -7.47 17.36 -30.96
N ILE A 45 -6.88 16.19 -30.70
CA ILE A 45 -5.50 15.85 -31.09
C ILE A 45 -5.58 14.96 -32.35
N PRO A 46 -4.87 15.29 -33.44
CA PRO A 46 -5.02 14.61 -34.73
C PRO A 46 -4.17 13.33 -34.81
N LEU A 47 -4.75 12.29 -35.42
CA LEU A 47 -4.02 11.15 -35.98
C LEU A 47 -3.76 11.42 -37.46
N ASN A 48 -2.52 11.20 -37.86
CA ASN A 48 -1.98 11.44 -39.20
C ASN A 48 -2.73 10.69 -40.32
N ASP A 49 -2.80 11.40 -41.45
CA ASP A 49 -3.14 10.92 -42.78
C ASP A 49 -2.20 9.80 -43.26
N ASP A 50 -2.78 8.82 -43.97
CA ASP A 50 -2.13 8.27 -45.16
C ASP A 50 -3.10 8.37 -46.35
N ALA A 51 -2.55 8.81 -47.47
CA ALA A 51 -3.25 9.30 -48.63
C ALA A 51 -3.48 8.19 -49.67
N GLY A 52 -4.64 8.18 -50.34
CA GLY A 52 -4.88 7.16 -51.37
C GLY A 52 -6.16 7.22 -52.19
N LYS A 53 -6.40 8.34 -52.91
CA LYS A 53 -7.13 8.48 -54.19
C LYS A 53 -8.69 8.43 -54.25
N ALA A 54 -9.20 9.60 -54.66
CA ALA A 54 -10.46 9.94 -55.37
C ALA A 54 -10.71 9.07 -56.64
N GLN A 55 -11.87 8.92 -57.30
CA GLN A 55 -13.17 9.62 -57.52
C GLN A 55 -13.99 8.69 -58.52
N PRO A 56 -15.16 9.02 -59.14
CA PRO A 56 -16.29 9.92 -58.82
C PRO A 56 -17.71 9.29 -58.98
N VAL A 57 -18.72 10.10 -58.67
CA VAL A 57 -20.20 9.92 -58.68
C VAL A 57 -20.82 10.16 -60.08
N VAL A 58 -21.97 9.55 -60.42
CA VAL A 58 -23.03 10.12 -61.30
C VAL A 58 -24.45 9.59 -60.89
N PRO A 59 -25.55 10.39 -61.04
CA PRO A 59 -26.72 10.46 -60.15
C PRO A 59 -28.07 10.12 -60.84
N THR A 60 -29.17 10.11 -60.06
CA THR A 60 -30.59 10.40 -60.43
C THR A 60 -31.49 10.11 -59.21
N ASN A 61 -32.65 10.71 -58.93
CA ASN A 61 -33.29 12.00 -59.20
C ASN A 61 -34.50 12.07 -58.23
N ASP A 62 -34.77 13.27 -57.72
CA ASP A 62 -35.84 13.79 -56.84
C ASP A 62 -37.18 13.03 -56.63
N GLN A 63 -37.68 12.98 -55.38
CA GLN A 63 -38.85 13.77 -54.92
C GLN A 63 -39.19 13.53 -53.42
N ASP A 64 -39.71 14.59 -52.80
CA ASP A 64 -40.31 14.75 -51.45
C ASP A 64 -39.39 15.05 -50.25
N GLU A 65 -39.06 16.35 -50.14
CA GLU A 65 -38.50 17.01 -48.96
C GLU A 65 -39.51 17.03 -47.80
N THR A 66 -39.23 16.25 -46.76
CA THR A 66 -39.68 16.51 -45.39
C THR A 66 -38.50 17.08 -44.59
N PRO A 67 -38.66 18.17 -43.81
CA PRO A 67 -37.55 18.76 -43.06
C PRO A 67 -36.92 17.79 -42.06
N ASN A 68 -35.59 17.76 -42.04
CA ASN A 68 -34.73 16.79 -41.34
C ASN A 68 -34.83 16.73 -39.79
N TRP A 69 -35.81 17.40 -39.16
CA TRP A 69 -36.06 17.31 -37.72
C TRP A 69 -37.14 16.27 -37.36
N VAL A 70 -37.87 15.71 -38.34
CA VAL A 70 -38.91 14.69 -38.13
C VAL A 70 -38.38 13.26 -38.26
N LYS A 71 -37.11 13.05 -38.66
CA LYS A 71 -36.44 11.73 -38.62
C LYS A 71 -35.48 11.61 -37.43
N LEU A 72 -36.00 11.79 -36.23
CA LEU A 72 -35.32 11.36 -35.00
C LEU A 72 -35.67 9.88 -34.73
N GLY A 73 -35.27 9.00 -35.66
CA GLY A 73 -35.63 7.58 -35.65
C GLY A 73 -34.43 6.64 -35.66
N ASP A 74 -33.35 6.95 -36.38
CA ASP A 74 -32.27 5.98 -36.57
C ASP A 74 -30.88 6.63 -36.45
N ARG A 75 -30.35 6.62 -35.23
CA ARG A 75 -28.90 6.63 -34.96
C ARG A 75 -28.58 5.49 -34.00
N PRO A 76 -28.36 4.25 -34.49
CA PRO A 76 -27.77 3.22 -33.63
C PRO A 76 -26.32 3.64 -33.34
N GLY A 77 -25.89 3.55 -32.07
CA GLY A 77 -24.46 3.68 -31.73
C GLY A 77 -24.03 4.70 -30.67
N LYS A 78 -24.88 5.58 -30.11
CA LYS A 78 -24.53 6.38 -28.92
C LYS A 78 -25.52 6.24 -27.76
N ALA A 79 -26.81 6.30 -28.04
CA ALA A 79 -27.85 6.12 -27.01
C ALA A 79 -27.86 4.68 -26.46
N GLU A 80 -27.68 3.68 -27.32
CA GLU A 80 -27.67 2.25 -26.96
C GLU A 80 -26.48 1.88 -26.05
N HIS A 81 -25.31 2.48 -26.28
CA HIS A 81 -24.13 2.27 -25.43
C HIS A 81 -24.18 3.06 -24.11
N GLU A 82 -24.91 4.18 -24.08
CA GLU A 82 -25.03 5.05 -22.91
C GLU A 82 -26.14 4.61 -21.94
N ALA A 83 -27.21 4.05 -22.46
CA ALA A 83 -28.40 3.65 -21.71
C ALA A 83 -28.98 2.34 -22.30
N PRO A 84 -28.26 1.21 -22.20
CA PRO A 84 -28.67 -0.06 -22.83
C PRO A 84 -30.02 -0.59 -22.32
N PHE A 85 -30.46 -0.13 -21.14
CA PHE A 85 -31.73 -0.53 -20.53
C PHE A 85 -32.72 0.64 -20.39
N GLY A 86 -32.44 1.80 -21.01
CA GLY A 86 -33.25 3.01 -20.92
C GLY A 86 -32.75 4.04 -19.89
N TYR A 87 -33.54 5.09 -19.65
CA TYR A 87 -33.23 6.14 -18.67
C TYR A 87 -34.11 6.03 -17.41
N VAL A 88 -33.50 6.31 -16.25
CA VAL A 88 -34.20 6.36 -14.96
C VAL A 88 -35.08 7.60 -14.89
N ASP A 89 -36.32 7.43 -14.45
CA ASP A 89 -37.24 8.54 -14.21
C ASP A 89 -36.75 9.47 -13.08
N ALA A 90 -37.03 10.77 -13.23
CA ALA A 90 -36.56 11.80 -12.30
C ALA A 90 -37.13 11.61 -10.89
N GLU A 91 -38.37 11.14 -10.77
CA GLU A 91 -39.03 10.89 -9.49
C GLU A 91 -38.36 9.74 -8.74
N LEU A 92 -38.13 8.61 -9.42
CA LEU A 92 -37.42 7.46 -8.87
C LEU A 92 -36.00 7.83 -8.44
N LYS A 93 -35.33 8.66 -9.23
CA LYS A 93 -33.99 9.14 -8.93
C LYS A 93 -33.96 10.03 -7.69
N ALA A 94 -34.95 10.90 -7.52
CA ALA A 94 -35.10 11.73 -6.32
C ALA A 94 -35.39 10.85 -5.09
N TYR A 95 -36.30 9.88 -5.22
CA TYR A 95 -36.63 8.94 -4.16
C TYR A 95 -35.41 8.18 -3.65
N LEU A 96 -34.61 7.58 -4.56
CA LEU A 96 -33.40 6.84 -4.18
C LEU A 96 -32.33 7.73 -3.53
N ARG A 97 -32.19 8.98 -3.98
CA ARG A 97 -31.26 9.95 -3.34
C ARG A 97 -31.70 10.27 -1.92
N SER A 98 -32.98 10.62 -1.72
CA SER A 98 -33.51 10.92 -0.39
C SER A 98 -33.47 9.71 0.54
N GLY A 99 -33.81 8.52 0.03
CA GLY A 99 -33.68 7.27 0.78
C GLY A 99 -32.24 6.99 1.20
N TRP A 100 -31.28 7.21 0.30
CA TRP A 100 -29.86 7.04 0.59
C TRP A 100 -29.31 8.04 1.60
N GLU A 101 -29.67 9.32 1.49
CA GLU A 101 -29.31 10.35 2.47
C GLU A 101 -29.80 9.96 3.87
N ARG A 102 -31.04 9.44 3.97
CA ARG A 102 -31.59 8.95 5.23
C ARG A 102 -30.84 7.72 5.76
N VAL A 103 -30.43 6.78 4.90
CA VAL A 103 -29.58 5.64 5.29
C VAL A 103 -28.26 6.12 5.91
N VAL A 104 -27.59 7.08 5.26
CA VAL A 104 -26.32 7.63 5.76
C VAL A 104 -26.51 8.39 7.08
N GLU A 105 -27.62 9.13 7.21
CA GLU A 105 -27.97 9.82 8.45
C GLU A 105 -28.17 8.84 9.62
N LEU A 106 -28.95 7.77 9.40
CA LEU A 106 -29.14 6.71 10.40
C LEU A 106 -27.80 6.07 10.79
N GLU A 107 -26.91 5.80 9.85
CA GLU A 107 -25.57 5.27 10.19
C GLU A 107 -24.75 6.25 11.03
N SER A 108 -24.86 7.57 10.76
CA SER A 108 -24.19 8.59 11.57
C SER A 108 -24.74 8.69 13.00
N GLN A 109 -26.00 8.28 13.19
CA GLN A 109 -26.68 8.20 14.49
C GLN A 109 -26.34 6.92 15.26
N GLY A 110 -25.62 5.98 14.64
CA GLY A 110 -25.14 4.75 15.28
C GLY A 110 -25.90 3.48 14.88
N TYR A 111 -26.89 3.57 13.98
CA TYR A 111 -27.59 2.39 13.46
C TYR A 111 -26.65 1.56 12.57
N VAL A 112 -26.65 0.23 12.75
CA VAL A 112 -25.78 -0.68 12.00
C VAL A 112 -26.60 -1.62 11.14
N ALA A 113 -26.35 -1.62 9.83
CA ALA A 113 -27.00 -2.56 8.92
C ALA A 113 -26.55 -4.01 9.19
N LYS A 114 -27.51 -4.94 9.22
CA LYS A 114 -27.30 -6.40 9.31
C LYS A 114 -26.79 -6.98 7.98
N SER A 115 -25.68 -6.44 7.47
CA SER A 115 -25.06 -6.84 6.20
C SER A 115 -24.30 -8.15 6.33
N THR A 116 -24.03 -8.83 5.20
CA THR A 116 -23.19 -10.04 5.16
C THR A 116 -21.80 -9.79 5.77
N LEU A 117 -21.24 -8.60 5.58
CA LEU A 117 -19.95 -8.20 6.14
C LEU A 117 -20.02 -7.98 7.66
N THR A 118 -21.05 -7.29 8.15
CA THR A 118 -21.24 -7.05 9.59
C THR A 118 -21.38 -8.38 10.34
N VAL A 119 -22.13 -9.32 9.76
CA VAL A 119 -22.30 -10.67 10.30
C VAL A 119 -20.97 -11.44 10.32
N LEU A 120 -20.18 -11.37 9.25
CA LEU A 120 -18.87 -12.00 9.19
C LEU A 120 -17.88 -11.41 10.23
N SER A 121 -17.90 -10.10 10.42
CA SER A 121 -17.07 -9.42 11.43
C SER A 121 -17.49 -9.77 12.86
N ALA A 122 -18.80 -9.89 13.13
CA ALA A 122 -19.32 -10.30 14.42
C ALA A 122 -18.94 -11.75 14.77
N THR A 123 -19.02 -12.66 13.79
CA THR A 123 -18.64 -14.07 13.96
C THR A 123 -17.14 -14.28 14.11
N SER A 124 -16.32 -13.41 13.51
CA SER A 124 -14.86 -13.43 13.61
C SER A 124 -14.29 -12.85 14.92
N GLY A 125 -15.14 -12.37 15.83
CA GLY A 125 -14.75 -11.88 17.16
C GLY A 125 -14.15 -10.46 17.18
N ALA A 126 -14.33 -9.68 16.12
CA ALA A 126 -13.75 -8.34 15.99
C ALA A 126 -14.61 -7.20 16.59
N ALA A 127 -15.84 -7.50 17.04
CA ALA A 127 -16.70 -6.52 17.67
C ALA A 127 -16.46 -6.47 19.19
N ARG A 128 -16.05 -5.31 19.71
CA ARG A 128 -16.24 -4.99 21.13
C ARG A 128 -17.75 -5.02 21.39
N GLN A 129 -18.20 -5.87 22.31
CA GLN A 129 -19.53 -5.76 22.88
C GLN A 129 -19.67 -4.35 23.47
N THR A 130 -20.48 -3.52 22.82
CA THR A 130 -21.18 -2.45 23.52
C THR A 130 -22.43 -3.12 24.09
N ASP A 131 -22.40 -3.40 25.40
CA ASP A 131 -23.62 -3.72 26.14
C ASP A 131 -24.57 -2.54 26.00
N VAL A 132 -25.57 -2.67 25.14
CA VAL A 132 -26.76 -1.84 25.11
C VAL A 132 -27.95 -2.79 25.14
N ASP A 133 -28.29 -3.23 26.36
CA ASP A 133 -29.61 -3.79 26.69
C ASP A 133 -30.65 -2.65 26.64
N GLY A 134 -30.95 -2.18 25.43
CA GLY A 134 -31.94 -1.15 25.15
C GLY A 134 -32.73 -1.51 23.89
N GLU A 135 -33.89 -2.14 24.10
CA GLU A 135 -35.05 -2.22 23.21
C GLU A 135 -34.82 -2.47 21.69
N ASN A 136 -35.12 -3.69 21.25
CA ASN A 136 -35.17 -4.21 19.86
C ASN A 136 -36.06 -3.44 18.86
N GLN A 137 -36.52 -2.21 19.13
CA GLN A 137 -37.38 -1.43 18.23
C GLN A 137 -36.61 -0.46 17.31
N GLU A 138 -35.42 -0.01 17.71
CA GLU A 138 -34.62 0.93 16.90
C GLU A 138 -33.87 0.22 15.75
N ASP A 139 -33.44 -1.04 15.96
CA ASP A 139 -32.74 -1.86 14.95
C ASP A 139 -33.57 -2.17 13.67
N ASP A 140 -34.87 -1.86 13.67
CA ASP A 140 -35.78 -2.16 12.58
C ASP A 140 -35.94 -0.99 11.57
N GLU A 141 -35.68 0.27 11.95
CA GLU A 141 -35.94 1.42 11.06
C GLU A 141 -35.06 1.40 9.79
N LEU A 142 -33.75 1.16 9.95
CA LEU A 142 -32.82 1.08 8.84
C LEU A 142 -33.14 -0.13 7.94
N ALA A 143 -33.50 -1.27 8.54
CA ALA A 143 -33.86 -2.47 7.81
C ALA A 143 -35.15 -2.27 6.99
N LEU A 144 -36.15 -1.60 7.57
CA LEU A 144 -37.43 -1.30 6.93
C LEU A 144 -37.26 -0.29 5.79
N LEU A 145 -36.40 0.72 5.97
CA LEU A 145 -36.02 1.66 4.92
C LEU A 145 -35.32 0.96 3.75
N LEU A 146 -34.35 0.08 4.03
CA LEU A 146 -33.67 -0.71 3.00
C LEU A 146 -34.66 -1.62 2.25
N GLN A 147 -35.59 -2.26 2.96
CA GLN A 147 -36.62 -3.09 2.34
C GLN A 147 -37.57 -2.28 1.46
N ALA A 148 -38.01 -1.10 1.91
CA ALA A 148 -38.84 -0.19 1.10
C ALA A 148 -38.10 0.26 -0.17
N THR A 149 -36.81 0.60 -0.02
CA THR A 149 -35.96 0.98 -1.15
C THR A 149 -35.81 -0.15 -2.16
N LEU A 150 -35.56 -1.39 -1.69
CA LEU A 150 -35.47 -2.56 -2.55
C LEU A 150 -36.78 -2.85 -3.30
N LYS A 151 -37.92 -2.65 -2.65
CA LYS A 151 -39.23 -2.82 -3.29
C LYS A 151 -39.44 -1.83 -4.43
N GLU A 152 -38.95 -0.61 -4.30
CA GLU A 152 -39.03 0.41 -5.35
C GLU A 152 -38.03 0.15 -6.51
N MET A 153 -36.94 -0.56 -6.22
CA MET A 153 -35.95 -0.99 -7.22
C MET A 153 -36.38 -2.23 -8.02
N ASP A 154 -37.36 -2.99 -7.54
CA ASP A 154 -37.79 -4.27 -8.15
C ASP A 154 -38.26 -4.07 -9.61
N GLY A 155 -37.67 -4.83 -10.51
CA GLY A 155 -37.92 -4.74 -11.96
C GLY A 155 -37.24 -3.57 -12.68
N LYS A 156 -36.48 -2.74 -11.96
CA LYS A 156 -35.75 -1.57 -12.50
C LYS A 156 -34.24 -1.67 -12.26
N GLU A 157 -33.73 -2.84 -11.87
CA GLU A 157 -32.35 -3.03 -11.42
C GLU A 157 -31.34 -2.72 -12.54
N LEU A 158 -31.55 -3.27 -13.75
CA LEU A 158 -30.68 -3.03 -14.90
C LEU A 158 -30.61 -1.54 -15.30
N LEU A 159 -31.73 -0.85 -15.18
CA LEU A 159 -31.85 0.59 -15.43
C LEU A 159 -31.05 1.39 -14.39
N LEU A 160 -31.26 1.09 -13.12
CA LEU A 160 -30.64 1.79 -12.00
C LEU A 160 -29.12 1.57 -11.92
N THR A 161 -28.65 0.39 -12.34
CA THR A 161 -27.21 0.07 -12.37
C THR A 161 -26.46 0.74 -13.51
N THR A 162 -27.15 1.18 -14.56
CA THR A 162 -26.56 1.85 -15.72
C THR A 162 -26.68 3.37 -15.68
N ASP A 163 -27.35 3.97 -14.68
CA ASP A 163 -27.40 5.43 -14.52
C ASP A 163 -26.24 5.99 -13.65
N PRO A 164 -25.66 7.15 -14.02
CA PRO A 164 -24.53 7.76 -13.33
C PRO A 164 -24.72 8.08 -11.84
N ASP A 165 -25.93 8.38 -11.39
CA ASP A 165 -26.16 8.76 -9.99
C ASP A 165 -26.73 7.59 -9.19
N THR A 166 -27.64 6.80 -9.76
CA THR A 166 -28.23 5.67 -9.04
C THR A 166 -27.26 4.51 -8.90
N SER A 167 -26.32 4.30 -9.84
CA SER A 167 -25.29 3.24 -9.72
C SER A 167 -24.48 3.36 -8.43
N LEU A 168 -24.09 4.57 -8.03
CA LEU A 168 -23.37 4.82 -6.76
C LEU A 168 -24.22 4.48 -5.53
N ILE A 169 -25.52 4.79 -5.60
CA ILE A 169 -26.48 4.49 -4.54
C ILE A 169 -26.67 2.97 -4.44
N VAL A 170 -26.82 2.28 -5.58
CA VAL A 170 -26.93 0.82 -5.65
C VAL A 170 -25.68 0.16 -5.06
N GLU A 171 -24.47 0.58 -5.45
CA GLU A 171 -23.22 0.09 -4.83
C GLU A 171 -23.25 0.27 -3.30
N GLY A 172 -23.71 1.42 -2.83
CA GLY A 172 -23.85 1.72 -1.42
C GLY A 172 -24.85 0.78 -0.72
N ILE A 173 -26.03 0.60 -1.30
CA ILE A 173 -27.09 -0.27 -0.76
C ILE A 173 -26.60 -1.72 -0.69
N LEU A 174 -25.92 -2.23 -1.73
CA LEU A 174 -25.41 -3.61 -1.78
C LEU A 174 -24.55 -3.98 -0.57
N HIS A 175 -23.71 -3.06 -0.09
CA HIS A 175 -22.87 -3.27 1.09
C HIS A 175 -23.65 -3.35 2.42
N ARG A 176 -24.93 -3.00 2.43
CA ARG A 176 -25.83 -3.00 3.61
C ARG A 176 -26.85 -4.12 3.57
N LEU A 177 -26.93 -4.88 2.47
CA LEU A 177 -27.92 -5.93 2.31
C LEU A 177 -27.55 -7.21 3.08
N PRO A 178 -28.54 -7.90 3.68
CA PRO A 178 -28.36 -9.27 4.13
C PRO A 178 -28.29 -10.23 2.93
N ALA A 179 -27.89 -11.48 3.19
CA ALA A 179 -27.57 -12.46 2.15
C ALA A 179 -28.72 -12.73 1.17
N LYS A 180 -29.97 -12.84 1.65
CA LYS A 180 -31.12 -13.18 0.79
C LYS A 180 -31.48 -12.06 -0.21
N PRO A 181 -31.75 -10.80 0.20
CA PRO A 181 -31.99 -9.71 -0.75
C PRO A 181 -30.81 -9.42 -1.68
N LEU A 182 -29.58 -9.61 -1.20
CA LEU A 182 -28.39 -9.51 -2.05
C LEU A 182 -28.42 -10.53 -3.19
N ARG A 183 -28.69 -11.81 -2.89
CA ARG A 183 -28.79 -12.86 -3.90
C ARG A 183 -29.91 -12.60 -4.91
N VAL A 184 -31.08 -12.15 -4.44
CA VAL A 184 -32.20 -11.76 -5.32
C VAL A 184 -31.78 -10.64 -6.27
N PHE A 185 -31.13 -9.59 -5.77
CA PHE A 185 -30.66 -8.50 -6.63
C PHE A 185 -29.66 -8.98 -7.69
N VAL A 186 -28.71 -9.84 -7.32
CA VAL A 186 -27.74 -10.41 -8.28
C VAL A 186 -28.44 -11.29 -9.31
N ASP A 187 -29.44 -12.07 -8.90
CA ASP A 187 -30.25 -12.91 -9.78
C ASP A 187 -30.95 -12.09 -10.88
N ARG A 188 -31.46 -10.89 -10.53
CA ARG A 188 -32.10 -9.95 -11.47
C ARG A 188 -31.15 -9.39 -12.53
N LEU A 189 -29.84 -9.40 -12.29
CA LEU A 189 -28.83 -8.94 -13.26
C LEU A 189 -28.36 -10.06 -14.20
N ALA A 190 -28.72 -11.32 -13.93
CA ALA A 190 -28.28 -12.47 -14.71
C ALA A 190 -28.71 -12.37 -16.18
N GLY A 191 -27.85 -12.83 -17.08
CA GLY A 191 -28.03 -12.74 -18.54
C GLY A 191 -27.56 -11.41 -19.14
N ASN A 192 -27.12 -10.44 -18.33
CA ASN A 192 -26.66 -9.13 -18.78
C ASN A 192 -25.27 -8.72 -18.24
N PHE A 193 -24.59 -9.57 -17.48
CA PHE A 193 -23.27 -9.29 -16.90
C PHE A 193 -22.23 -8.92 -17.94
N VAL A 194 -22.30 -9.48 -19.15
CA VAL A 194 -21.43 -9.07 -20.27
C VAL A 194 -21.57 -7.58 -20.59
N THR A 195 -22.81 -7.10 -20.75
CA THR A 195 -23.11 -5.70 -21.04
C THR A 195 -22.75 -4.80 -19.85
N LEU A 196 -23.10 -5.24 -18.64
CA LEU A 196 -22.82 -4.50 -17.41
C LEU A 196 -21.31 -4.38 -17.15
N ALA A 197 -20.53 -5.42 -17.44
CA ALA A 197 -19.08 -5.44 -17.20
C ALA A 197 -18.31 -4.42 -18.07
N LYS A 198 -18.78 -4.16 -19.29
CA LYS A 198 -18.20 -3.15 -20.21
C LYS A 198 -18.75 -1.75 -20.01
N HIS A 199 -19.77 -1.59 -19.17
CA HIS A 199 -20.45 -0.32 -18.99
C HIS A 199 -19.78 0.54 -17.89
N ARG A 200 -19.56 1.82 -18.19
CA ARG A 200 -18.78 2.78 -17.36
C ARG A 200 -19.25 2.96 -15.91
N PHE A 201 -20.52 2.67 -15.63
CA PHE A 201 -21.10 2.76 -14.28
C PHE A 201 -21.45 1.38 -13.73
N ALA A 202 -21.99 0.50 -14.57
CA ALA A 202 -22.48 -0.79 -14.10
C ALA A 202 -21.35 -1.77 -13.79
N SER A 203 -20.16 -1.60 -14.40
CA SER A 203 -18.99 -2.40 -14.06
C SER A 203 -18.62 -2.28 -12.58
N HIS A 204 -18.84 -1.11 -11.98
CA HIS A 204 -18.62 -0.88 -10.55
C HIS A 204 -19.69 -1.54 -9.68
N VAL A 205 -20.93 -1.61 -10.16
CA VAL A 205 -21.98 -2.39 -9.49
C VAL A 205 -21.65 -3.87 -9.52
N VAL A 206 -21.21 -4.42 -10.66
CA VAL A 206 -20.79 -5.83 -10.75
C VAL A 206 -19.63 -6.13 -9.80
N GLN A 207 -18.65 -5.22 -9.68
CA GLN A 207 -17.58 -5.32 -8.67
C GLN A 207 -18.13 -5.31 -7.24
N ALA A 208 -19.11 -4.44 -6.94
CA ALA A 208 -19.76 -4.40 -5.64
C ALA A 208 -20.52 -5.70 -5.34
N CYS A 209 -21.24 -6.27 -6.31
CA CYS A 209 -21.87 -7.59 -6.19
C CYS A 209 -20.84 -8.67 -5.85
N LEU A 210 -19.72 -8.75 -6.59
CA LEU A 210 -18.65 -9.72 -6.29
C LEU A 210 -18.06 -9.50 -4.88
N ALA A 211 -17.89 -8.25 -4.45
CA ALA A 211 -17.35 -7.90 -3.15
C ALA A 211 -18.28 -8.21 -1.96
N THR A 212 -19.60 -8.18 -2.17
CA THR A 212 -20.60 -8.51 -1.15
C THR A 212 -21.00 -9.98 -1.16
N LEU A 213 -20.87 -10.66 -2.31
CA LEU A 213 -21.02 -12.10 -2.42
C LEU A 213 -19.86 -12.87 -1.77
N GLN A 214 -18.62 -12.36 -1.77
CA GLN A 214 -17.49 -13.05 -1.14
C GLN A 214 -17.70 -13.34 0.37
N PRO A 215 -18.14 -12.37 1.20
CA PRO A 215 -18.55 -12.66 2.58
C PRO A 215 -19.71 -13.66 2.66
N ALA A 216 -20.67 -13.61 1.74
CA ALA A 216 -21.78 -14.55 1.71
C ALA A 216 -21.32 -15.99 1.42
N VAL A 217 -20.37 -16.19 0.50
CA VAL A 217 -19.72 -17.49 0.25
C VAL A 217 -18.96 -17.97 1.47
N THR A 218 -18.23 -17.06 2.14
CA THR A 218 -17.53 -17.43 3.37
C THR A 218 -18.52 -17.89 4.43
N LEU A 219 -19.65 -17.21 4.61
CA LEU A 219 -20.71 -17.65 5.54
C LEU A 219 -21.39 -18.96 5.12
N GLU A 220 -21.48 -19.25 3.82
CA GLU A 220 -22.04 -20.50 3.27
C GLU A 220 -21.16 -21.72 3.60
N HIS A 221 -19.82 -21.56 3.57
CA HIS A 221 -18.86 -22.69 3.66
C HIS A 221 -18.01 -22.72 4.93
N ALA A 222 -17.94 -21.63 5.69
CA ALA A 222 -17.10 -21.58 6.89
C ALA A 222 -17.67 -22.43 8.04
N THR A 223 -16.93 -23.47 8.41
CA THR A 223 -17.17 -24.23 9.63
C THR A 223 -16.78 -23.43 10.89
N PRO A 224 -17.35 -23.75 12.07
CA PRO A 224 -16.93 -23.15 13.34
C PRO A 224 -15.42 -23.22 13.58
N GLN A 225 -14.75 -24.28 13.11
CA GLN A 225 -13.29 -24.46 13.22
C GLN A 225 -12.50 -23.37 12.49
N HIS A 226 -12.95 -22.94 11.30
CA HIS A 226 -12.30 -21.85 10.56
C HIS A 226 -12.36 -20.54 11.34
N PHE A 227 -13.49 -20.23 11.98
CA PHE A 227 -13.61 -19.07 12.87
C PHE A 227 -12.74 -19.17 14.12
N TYR A 228 -12.58 -20.38 14.70
CA TYR A 228 -11.66 -20.59 15.82
C TYR A 228 -10.20 -20.41 15.44
N GLN A 229 -9.79 -20.82 14.25
CA GLN A 229 -8.41 -20.69 13.77
C GLN A 229 -8.08 -19.25 13.35
N HIS A 230 -9.08 -18.52 12.83
CA HIS A 230 -8.94 -17.13 12.41
C HIS A 230 -8.94 -16.13 13.57
N SER A 231 -9.57 -16.47 14.71
CA SER A 231 -9.63 -15.62 15.90
C SER A 231 -8.56 -16.01 16.91
N HIS A 232 -7.73 -15.04 17.36
CA HIS A 232 -6.76 -15.27 18.44
C HIS A 232 -7.46 -15.66 19.75
N LYS A 233 -7.56 -16.98 19.99
CA LYS A 233 -7.59 -17.76 21.25
C LYS A 233 -8.14 -17.16 22.57
N ASP A 234 -9.06 -16.19 22.57
CA ASP A 234 -9.80 -15.80 23.77
C ASP A 234 -11.32 -15.76 23.53
N SER A 235 -12.09 -16.23 24.52
CA SER A 235 -13.56 -16.34 24.59
C SER A 235 -14.20 -17.60 23.98
N SER A 236 -14.25 -18.68 24.76
CA SER A 236 -14.77 -20.00 24.35
C SER A 236 -16.26 -20.24 24.64
N MET A 237 -17.05 -19.26 25.11
CA MET A 237 -18.35 -19.59 25.73
C MET A 237 -19.62 -19.11 25.00
N SER A 238 -19.54 -18.31 23.92
CA SER A 238 -20.74 -17.79 23.22
C SER A 238 -20.67 -17.92 21.69
N ARG A 239 -20.50 -19.14 21.16
CA ARG A 239 -20.27 -19.34 19.69
C ARG A 239 -21.04 -20.49 19.03
N LYS A 240 -21.79 -21.31 19.77
CA LYS A 240 -22.52 -22.47 19.18
C LYS A 240 -23.88 -22.12 18.57
N ALA A 241 -24.46 -20.97 18.92
CA ALA A 241 -25.81 -20.59 18.46
C ALA A 241 -25.82 -19.85 17.11
N SER A 242 -24.70 -19.23 16.71
CA SER A 242 -24.63 -18.32 15.56
C SER A 242 -24.21 -18.96 14.24
N SER A 243 -23.80 -20.24 14.18
CA SER A 243 -23.54 -20.91 12.89
C SER A 243 -24.77 -21.62 12.32
N ALA A 244 -25.71 -22.05 13.16
CA ALA A 244 -26.88 -22.82 12.75
C ALA A 244 -27.99 -21.97 12.12
N ALA A 245 -28.19 -20.73 12.58
CA ALA A 245 -29.24 -19.83 12.08
C ALA A 245 -28.95 -19.25 10.68
N TYR A 246 -27.69 -19.19 10.25
CA TYR A 246 -27.30 -18.60 8.95
C TYR A 246 -27.08 -19.64 7.85
N ALA A 247 -26.92 -20.91 8.20
CA ALA A 247 -26.91 -22.02 7.24
C ALA A 247 -28.27 -22.17 6.51
N SER A 248 -29.39 -21.79 7.14
CA SER A 248 -30.71 -21.82 6.49
C SER A 248 -30.93 -20.68 5.50
N ASP A 249 -30.31 -19.52 5.73
CA ASP A 249 -30.46 -18.32 4.89
C ASP A 249 -29.46 -18.26 3.72
N THR A 250 -28.54 -19.22 3.63
CA THR A 250 -27.49 -19.32 2.61
C THR A 250 -27.69 -20.47 1.63
N ALA A 251 -28.51 -21.47 1.99
CA ALA A 251 -28.91 -22.55 1.10
C ALA A 251 -29.74 -22.04 -0.10
N THR A 252 -29.83 -22.87 -1.13
CA THR A 252 -30.75 -22.68 -2.26
C THR A 252 -32.19 -22.71 -1.74
N ILE A 253 -32.95 -21.64 -1.97
CA ILE A 253 -34.33 -21.53 -1.47
C ILE A 253 -35.28 -21.81 -2.64
N ILE A 254 -36.13 -22.83 -2.51
CA ILE A 254 -37.13 -23.19 -3.51
C ILE A 254 -38.50 -22.77 -2.98
N ASN A 255 -39.13 -21.79 -3.63
CA ASN A 255 -40.48 -21.30 -3.31
C ASN A 255 -41.41 -21.44 -4.53
N GLN A 256 -42.71 -21.19 -4.34
CA GLN A 256 -43.69 -21.15 -5.43
C GLN A 256 -43.36 -20.09 -6.50
N ASP A 257 -42.63 -19.03 -6.10
CA ASP A 257 -42.23 -17.92 -6.96
C ASP A 257 -40.90 -18.14 -7.71
N GLY A 258 -40.18 -19.25 -7.46
CA GLY A 258 -38.93 -19.59 -8.14
C GLY A 258 -37.83 -20.20 -7.25
N VAL A 259 -36.66 -20.43 -7.84
CA VAL A 259 -35.48 -21.00 -7.19
C VAL A 259 -34.42 -19.91 -6.98
N LEU A 260 -34.16 -19.53 -5.73
CA LEU A 260 -33.06 -18.62 -5.38
C LEU A 260 -31.78 -19.42 -5.17
N ARG A 261 -30.84 -19.25 -6.09
CA ARG A 261 -29.53 -19.92 -6.11
C ARG A 261 -28.63 -19.50 -4.94
N SER A 262 -27.60 -20.28 -4.62
CA SER A 262 -26.64 -19.92 -3.56
C SER A 262 -25.66 -18.84 -4.03
N ALA A 263 -24.98 -18.18 -3.09
CA ALA A 263 -23.99 -17.16 -3.43
C ALA A 263 -22.84 -17.75 -4.25
N THR A 264 -22.44 -18.99 -3.93
CA THR A 264 -21.47 -19.76 -4.69
C THR A 264 -21.92 -19.96 -6.14
N GLN A 265 -23.16 -20.37 -6.36
CA GLN A 265 -23.69 -20.59 -7.71
C GLN A 265 -23.78 -19.29 -8.51
N HIS A 266 -24.17 -18.17 -7.91
CA HIS A 266 -24.18 -16.87 -8.61
C HIS A 266 -22.79 -16.46 -9.12
N ILE A 267 -21.72 -16.71 -8.35
CA ILE A 267 -20.35 -16.43 -8.82
C ILE A 267 -19.97 -17.33 -9.99
N LEU A 268 -20.35 -18.61 -9.95
CA LEU A 268 -20.12 -19.54 -11.06
C LEU A 268 -20.89 -19.11 -12.31
N ASP A 269 -22.15 -18.71 -12.16
CA ASP A 269 -23.00 -18.26 -13.28
C ASP A 269 -22.44 -16.98 -13.92
N ILE A 270 -21.95 -16.02 -13.12
CA ILE A 270 -21.26 -14.82 -13.63
C ILE A 270 -20.00 -15.22 -14.39
N ALA A 271 -19.20 -16.15 -13.85
CA ALA A 271 -17.99 -16.61 -14.51
C ALA A 271 -18.30 -17.30 -15.85
N GLU A 272 -19.33 -18.14 -15.88
CA GLU A 272 -19.81 -18.80 -17.09
C GLU A 272 -20.25 -17.77 -18.12
N GLU A 273 -21.14 -16.83 -17.76
CA GLU A 273 -21.65 -15.80 -18.67
C GLU A 273 -20.52 -14.96 -19.31
N LEU A 274 -19.52 -14.56 -18.53
CA LEU A 274 -18.39 -13.77 -19.03
C LEU A 274 -17.41 -14.56 -19.91
N SER A 275 -17.44 -15.90 -19.85
CA SER A 275 -16.54 -16.81 -20.58
C SER A 275 -17.20 -17.57 -21.72
N GLN A 276 -18.51 -17.40 -21.96
CA GLN A 276 -19.25 -18.10 -23.01
C GLN A 276 -18.63 -17.95 -24.41
N ASP A 277 -18.11 -16.76 -24.72
CA ASP A 277 -17.50 -16.42 -26.01
C ASP A 277 -16.04 -15.98 -25.83
N GLN A 278 -15.13 -16.70 -26.47
CA GLN A 278 -13.70 -16.42 -26.45
C GLN A 278 -13.35 -15.04 -27.01
N THR A 279 -14.06 -14.57 -28.04
CA THR A 279 -13.82 -13.25 -28.63
C THR A 279 -14.21 -12.14 -27.65
N LEU A 280 -15.30 -12.36 -26.92
CA LEU A 280 -15.78 -11.45 -25.90
C LEU A 280 -14.84 -11.40 -24.70
N LEU A 281 -14.40 -12.56 -24.23
CA LEU A 281 -13.45 -12.71 -23.12
C LEU A 281 -12.12 -12.02 -23.44
N ALA A 282 -11.58 -12.24 -24.65
CA ALA A 282 -10.37 -11.55 -25.11
C ALA A 282 -10.56 -10.02 -25.17
N GLY A 283 -11.74 -9.55 -25.59
CA GLY A 283 -12.09 -8.13 -25.58
C GLY A 283 -12.16 -7.54 -24.17
N LEU A 284 -12.67 -8.29 -23.19
CA LEU A 284 -12.75 -7.85 -21.79
C LEU A 284 -11.38 -7.63 -21.14
N VAL A 285 -10.35 -8.39 -21.53
CA VAL A 285 -8.98 -8.25 -21.00
C VAL A 285 -8.41 -6.84 -21.23
N THR A 286 -8.68 -6.25 -22.40
CA THR A 286 -8.20 -4.92 -22.79
C THR A 286 -9.26 -3.83 -22.61
N ASP A 287 -10.47 -4.17 -22.19
CA ASP A 287 -11.56 -3.21 -21.97
C ASP A 287 -11.33 -2.42 -20.67
N ALA A 288 -11.50 -1.10 -20.75
CA ALA A 288 -11.20 -0.18 -19.64
C ALA A 288 -12.06 -0.43 -18.39
N PHE A 289 -13.21 -1.10 -18.53
CA PHE A 289 -14.11 -1.45 -17.43
C PHE A 289 -14.11 -2.97 -17.17
N GLY A 290 -14.20 -3.76 -18.25
CA GLY A 290 -14.26 -5.21 -18.22
C GLY A 290 -13.05 -5.85 -17.54
N SER A 291 -11.84 -5.33 -17.76
CA SER A 291 -10.62 -5.83 -17.11
C SER A 291 -10.71 -5.76 -15.58
N HIS A 292 -11.31 -4.70 -15.04
CA HIS A 292 -11.52 -4.58 -13.59
C HIS A 292 -12.49 -5.65 -13.07
N VAL A 293 -13.58 -5.94 -13.80
CA VAL A 293 -14.54 -6.98 -13.41
C VAL A 293 -13.89 -8.37 -13.43
N LEU A 294 -13.10 -8.68 -14.46
CA LEU A 294 -12.35 -9.95 -14.54
C LEU A 294 -11.36 -10.09 -13.37
N ARG A 295 -10.67 -9.01 -12.99
CA ARG A 295 -9.77 -9.03 -11.82
C ARG A 295 -10.51 -9.29 -10.52
N SER A 296 -11.63 -8.60 -10.31
CA SER A 296 -12.52 -8.84 -9.16
C SER A 296 -13.01 -10.28 -9.10
N LEU A 297 -13.47 -10.81 -10.24
CA LEU A 297 -13.94 -12.19 -10.33
C LEU A 297 -12.81 -13.18 -10.00
N LEU A 298 -11.63 -13.01 -10.58
CA LEU A 298 -10.49 -13.89 -10.32
C LEU A 298 -10.03 -13.81 -8.85
N CYS A 299 -10.06 -12.64 -8.21
CA CYS A 299 -9.80 -12.52 -6.76
C CYS A 299 -10.82 -13.30 -5.93
N VAL A 300 -12.11 -13.22 -6.25
CA VAL A 300 -13.16 -13.97 -5.53
C VAL A 300 -12.99 -15.48 -5.73
N LEU A 301 -12.77 -15.93 -6.97
CA LEU A 301 -12.59 -17.35 -7.30
C LEU A 301 -11.32 -17.96 -6.66
N THR A 302 -10.28 -17.14 -6.46
CA THR A 302 -9.02 -17.56 -5.82
C THR A 302 -8.97 -17.29 -4.32
N GLY A 303 -10.06 -16.81 -3.72
CA GLY A 303 -10.18 -16.57 -2.28
C GLY A 303 -9.33 -15.42 -1.75
N ARG A 304 -8.93 -14.48 -2.63
CA ARG A 304 -8.24 -13.25 -2.25
C ARG A 304 -9.26 -12.21 -1.80
N ASN A 305 -9.00 -11.58 -0.66
CA ASN A 305 -9.90 -10.58 -0.11
C ASN A 305 -10.01 -9.38 -1.08
N ILE A 306 -11.22 -9.09 -1.52
CA ILE A 306 -11.51 -8.00 -2.47
C ILE A 306 -11.89 -6.69 -1.75
N GLN A 307 -12.11 -6.75 -0.43
CA GLN A 307 -12.45 -5.61 0.42
C GLN A 307 -11.21 -4.85 0.92
N THR A 308 -10.02 -5.43 0.75
CA THR A 308 -8.74 -4.73 0.94
C THR A 308 -8.48 -3.78 -0.22
N ASP A 309 -9.14 -2.63 -0.24
CA ASP A 309 -8.73 -1.52 -1.10
C ASP A 309 -9.00 -0.21 -0.38
N LEU A 310 -7.94 0.58 -0.15
CA LEU A 310 -7.94 2.06 -0.02
C LEU A 310 -6.57 2.65 0.37
N THR A 311 -5.60 1.91 0.93
CA THR A 311 -4.34 2.52 1.45
C THR A 311 -3.03 1.74 1.28
N SER A 312 -3.04 0.48 0.88
CA SER A 312 -1.81 -0.33 0.79
C SER A 312 -1.06 -0.02 -0.50
N SER A 313 -0.08 0.90 -0.42
CA SER A 313 0.86 1.23 -1.50
C SER A 313 1.88 0.10 -1.80
N SER A 314 1.55 -1.15 -1.48
CA SER A 314 2.40 -2.31 -1.72
C SER A 314 2.19 -2.80 -3.15
N ALA A 315 3.30 -3.04 -3.86
CA ALA A 315 3.37 -3.57 -5.21
C ALA A 315 2.96 -5.07 -5.29
N THR A 316 1.78 -5.42 -4.77
CA THR A 316 1.14 -6.72 -4.93
C THR A 316 0.05 -6.61 -6.00
N ALA A 317 -0.16 -7.64 -6.84
CA ALA A 317 -1.01 -7.53 -8.04
C ALA A 317 -2.51 -7.32 -7.75
N GLY A 318 -2.92 -7.30 -6.48
CA GLY A 318 -4.28 -6.94 -6.04
C GLY A 318 -4.50 -5.46 -5.72
N GLY A 319 -3.46 -4.60 -5.74
CA GLY A 319 -3.49 -3.27 -5.11
C GLY A 319 -4.21 -2.12 -5.82
N ASP A 320 -5.03 -2.38 -6.85
CA ASP A 320 -5.93 -1.36 -7.42
C ASP A 320 -7.06 -2.06 -8.18
N LEU A 321 -7.99 -2.71 -7.47
CA LEU A 321 -9.15 -3.38 -8.08
C LEU A 321 -10.07 -2.37 -8.77
N ARG A 322 -9.98 -1.10 -8.38
CA ARG A 322 -10.61 0.03 -9.06
C ARG A 322 -9.56 0.91 -9.75
N SER A 323 -9.98 1.94 -10.48
CA SER A 323 -9.03 2.92 -11.05
C SER A 323 -8.82 4.08 -10.07
N LYS A 324 -7.62 4.66 -10.04
CA LYS A 324 -7.33 5.90 -9.26
C LYS A 324 -8.32 7.03 -9.53
N LYS A 325 -8.78 7.16 -10.78
CA LYS A 325 -9.77 8.18 -11.19
C LYS A 325 -11.15 7.90 -10.60
N SER A 326 -11.60 6.65 -10.60
CA SER A 326 -12.88 6.26 -9.99
C SER A 326 -12.85 6.38 -8.47
N ALA A 327 -11.72 6.06 -7.83
CA ALA A 327 -11.54 6.23 -6.39
C ALA A 327 -11.67 7.71 -5.98
N GLN A 328 -10.98 8.62 -6.69
CA GLN A 328 -11.09 10.07 -6.47
C GLN A 328 -12.49 10.62 -6.77
N TYR A 329 -13.16 10.09 -7.81
CA TYR A 329 -14.53 10.49 -8.13
C TYR A 329 -15.50 10.12 -7.00
N ARG A 330 -15.40 8.92 -6.42
CA ARG A 330 -16.17 8.51 -5.24
C ARG A 330 -15.92 9.44 -4.06
N THR A 331 -14.67 9.75 -3.74
CA THR A 331 -14.39 10.67 -2.61
C THR A 331 -15.03 12.05 -2.79
N ARG A 332 -15.20 12.50 -4.05
CA ARG A 332 -15.78 13.81 -4.36
C ARG A 332 -17.31 13.81 -4.52
N LYS A 333 -17.88 12.74 -5.05
CA LYS A 333 -19.30 12.65 -5.45
C LYS A 333 -20.13 11.67 -4.63
N ALA A 334 -19.52 10.69 -3.96
CA ALA A 334 -20.26 9.80 -3.09
C ALA A 334 -20.74 10.63 -1.87
N PRO A 335 -22.04 10.57 -1.54
CA PRO A 335 -22.53 11.06 -0.25
C PRO A 335 -21.73 10.36 0.85
N HIS A 336 -21.26 11.10 1.85
CA HIS A 336 -20.26 10.69 2.85
C HIS A 336 -20.34 9.20 3.20
N SER A 337 -19.51 8.38 2.53
CA SER A 337 -19.30 7.01 2.96
C SER A 337 -18.33 7.08 4.13
N THR A 338 -18.87 7.37 5.32
CA THR A 338 -18.25 6.93 6.57
C THR A 338 -18.26 5.40 6.52
N THR A 339 -17.25 4.83 5.87
CA THR A 339 -16.89 3.44 6.17
C THR A 339 -16.47 3.48 7.62
N THR A 340 -17.41 3.15 8.50
CA THR A 340 -17.18 3.01 9.92
C THR A 340 -15.93 2.15 10.05
N SER A 341 -14.93 2.68 10.76
CA SER A 341 -13.64 2.04 11.02
C SER A 341 -13.83 0.83 11.94
N VAL A 342 -14.57 -0.16 11.46
CA VAL A 342 -14.72 -1.45 12.08
C VAL A 342 -13.79 -2.38 11.30
N THR A 343 -12.60 -2.50 11.87
CA THR A 343 -11.56 -3.48 11.53
C THR A 343 -10.72 -3.20 10.27
N ALA A 344 -9.42 -3.51 10.36
CA ALA A 344 -8.54 -3.50 9.20
C ALA A 344 -8.99 -4.61 8.23
N PRO A 345 -9.13 -4.36 6.93
CA PRO A 345 -9.62 -5.34 5.96
C PRO A 345 -8.71 -6.58 5.83
N GLU A 346 -7.45 -6.48 6.31
CA GLU A 346 -6.50 -7.59 6.42
C GLU A 346 -6.88 -8.66 7.47
N GLN A 347 -7.93 -8.43 8.28
CA GLN A 347 -8.38 -9.31 9.37
C GLN A 347 -9.73 -9.98 9.11
N LEU A 348 -10.21 -10.01 7.87
CA LEU A 348 -11.46 -10.70 7.52
C LEU A 348 -11.16 -12.12 7.01
N LEU A 349 -11.84 -13.10 7.60
CA LEU A 349 -11.79 -14.49 7.16
C LEU A 349 -12.36 -14.58 5.74
N VAL A 350 -11.63 -15.23 4.83
CA VAL A 350 -12.13 -15.58 3.49
C VAL A 350 -12.01 -17.09 3.33
N VAL A 351 -13.15 -17.75 3.10
CA VAL A 351 -13.27 -19.19 2.84
C VAL A 351 -13.97 -19.37 1.51
N ILE A 352 -13.42 -20.23 0.65
CA ILE A 352 -14.03 -20.58 -0.65
C ILE A 352 -14.14 -22.10 -0.80
N PRO A 353 -15.15 -22.61 -1.51
CA PRO A 353 -15.21 -24.02 -1.88
C PRO A 353 -14.24 -24.34 -3.03
N ASP A 354 -13.80 -25.59 -3.11
CA ASP A 354 -12.97 -26.15 -4.20
C ASP A 354 -13.55 -25.88 -5.60
N LEU A 355 -14.87 -25.91 -5.76
CA LEU A 355 -15.57 -25.61 -7.02
C LEU A 355 -15.20 -24.22 -7.58
N LEU A 356 -15.10 -23.20 -6.73
CA LEU A 356 -14.71 -21.85 -7.18
C LEU A 356 -13.23 -21.82 -7.56
N PHE A 357 -12.39 -22.53 -6.82
CA PHE A 357 -10.97 -22.63 -7.11
C PHE A 357 -10.72 -23.36 -8.45
N ASP A 358 -11.39 -24.48 -8.70
CA ASP A 358 -11.33 -25.24 -9.95
C ASP A 358 -11.82 -24.40 -11.14
N ARG A 359 -12.90 -23.62 -10.95
CA ARG A 359 -13.36 -22.67 -11.98
C ARG A 359 -12.32 -21.58 -12.25
N SER A 360 -11.60 -21.10 -11.24
CA SER A 360 -10.52 -20.12 -11.41
C SER A 360 -9.41 -20.63 -12.35
N VAL A 361 -9.06 -21.91 -12.23
CA VAL A 361 -8.04 -22.55 -13.07
C VAL A 361 -8.54 -22.66 -14.52
N THR A 362 -9.80 -23.04 -14.69
CA THR A 362 -10.42 -23.19 -16.02
C THR A 362 -10.59 -21.83 -16.71
N LEU A 363 -11.08 -20.81 -16.00
CA LEU A 363 -11.20 -19.43 -16.51
C LEU A 363 -9.85 -18.87 -16.94
N ARG A 364 -8.79 -19.13 -16.16
CA ARG A 364 -7.42 -18.75 -16.54
C ARG A 364 -6.98 -19.42 -17.84
N GLN A 365 -7.28 -20.70 -18.02
CA GLN A 365 -6.97 -21.42 -19.27
C GLN A 365 -7.76 -20.85 -20.45
N GLU A 366 -9.04 -20.53 -20.28
CA GLU A 366 -9.89 -19.90 -21.30
C GLU A 366 -9.32 -18.55 -21.74
N VAL A 367 -8.99 -17.67 -20.79
CA VAL A 367 -8.35 -16.36 -21.06
C VAL A 367 -7.04 -16.52 -21.85
N LEU A 368 -6.25 -17.56 -21.54
CA LEU A 368 -4.94 -17.79 -22.17
C LEU A 368 -5.00 -18.61 -23.46
N SER A 369 -6.11 -19.32 -23.74
CA SER A 369 -6.22 -20.29 -24.84
C SER A 369 -5.99 -19.68 -26.23
N GLY A 370 -6.36 -18.40 -26.42
CA GLY A 370 -6.13 -17.64 -27.65
C GLY A 370 -4.93 -16.69 -27.60
N ALA A 371 -4.15 -16.67 -26.52
CA ALA A 371 -3.09 -15.70 -26.31
C ALA A 371 -1.72 -16.22 -26.81
N SER A 372 -1.25 -15.65 -27.92
CA SER A 372 0.13 -15.84 -28.39
C SER A 372 1.16 -15.18 -27.45
N VAL A 373 2.45 -15.49 -27.62
CA VAL A 373 3.53 -14.85 -26.86
C VAL A 373 3.54 -13.34 -27.11
N GLU A 374 3.29 -12.93 -28.34
CA GLU A 374 3.18 -11.53 -28.77
C GLU A 374 1.99 -10.84 -28.10
N THR A 375 0.85 -11.53 -27.98
CA THR A 375 -0.34 -11.02 -27.28
C THR A 375 -0.05 -10.79 -25.80
N ILE A 376 0.60 -11.75 -25.13
CA ILE A 376 0.96 -11.64 -23.70
C ILE A 376 1.94 -10.47 -23.48
N ARG A 377 2.93 -10.33 -24.36
CA ARG A 377 3.89 -9.20 -24.35
C ARG A 377 3.20 -7.86 -24.56
N ARG A 378 2.20 -7.80 -25.44
CA ARG A 378 1.37 -6.62 -25.65
C ARG A 378 0.53 -6.28 -24.41
N TRP A 379 -0.04 -7.27 -23.74
CA TRP A 379 -0.77 -7.06 -22.48
C TRP A 379 0.13 -6.49 -21.38
N ALA A 380 1.39 -6.92 -21.29
CA ALA A 380 2.33 -6.39 -20.31
C ALA A 380 2.60 -4.88 -20.49
N THR A 381 2.60 -4.39 -21.73
CA THR A 381 2.76 -2.96 -22.06
C THR A 381 1.47 -2.15 -22.00
N ASP A 382 0.31 -2.80 -21.94
CA ASP A 382 -0.98 -2.12 -21.92
C ASP A 382 -1.43 -1.77 -20.48
N ALA A 383 -1.87 -0.54 -20.27
CA ALA A 383 -2.20 -0.04 -18.94
C ALA A 383 -3.43 -0.71 -18.33
N VAL A 384 -4.32 -1.25 -19.17
CA VAL A 384 -5.59 -1.89 -18.76
C VAL A 384 -5.39 -3.40 -18.56
N ALA A 385 -4.70 -4.07 -19.47
CA ALA A 385 -4.47 -5.51 -19.40
C ALA A 385 -3.34 -5.92 -18.43
N SER A 386 -2.31 -5.08 -18.24
CA SER A 386 -1.14 -5.43 -17.42
C SER A 386 -1.47 -5.81 -15.97
N PRO A 387 -2.37 -5.12 -15.24
CA PRO A 387 -2.78 -5.53 -13.90
C PRO A 387 -3.47 -6.91 -13.88
N LEU A 388 -4.28 -7.23 -14.90
CA LEU A 388 -4.91 -8.55 -15.01
C LEU A 388 -3.86 -9.63 -15.31
N LEU A 389 -2.91 -9.33 -16.20
CA LEU A 389 -1.78 -10.22 -16.48
C LEU A 389 -0.97 -10.51 -15.20
N GLN A 390 -0.69 -9.50 -14.38
CA GLN A 390 0.01 -9.68 -13.10
C GLN A 390 -0.77 -10.60 -12.15
N LEU A 391 -2.09 -10.45 -12.07
CA LEU A 391 -2.94 -11.34 -11.27
C LEU A 391 -2.92 -12.78 -11.81
N LEU A 392 -2.97 -12.97 -13.13
CA LEU A 392 -2.84 -14.29 -13.77
C LEU A 392 -1.47 -14.92 -13.50
N ILE A 393 -0.39 -14.14 -13.49
CA ILE A 393 0.96 -14.59 -13.13
C ILE A 393 1.00 -15.04 -11.66
N GLU A 394 0.46 -14.25 -10.73
CA GLU A 394 0.47 -14.62 -9.31
C GLU A 394 -0.30 -15.92 -9.06
N THR A 395 -1.51 -16.02 -9.60
CA THR A 395 -2.38 -17.20 -9.43
C THR A 395 -1.79 -18.46 -10.05
N GLU A 396 -1.14 -18.36 -11.21
CA GLU A 396 -0.40 -19.49 -11.76
C GLU A 396 0.82 -19.82 -10.88
N SER A 397 1.60 -18.82 -10.47
CA SER A 397 2.81 -19.04 -9.68
C SER A 397 2.53 -19.68 -8.31
N ASP A 398 1.38 -19.39 -7.69
CA ASP A 398 0.96 -20.00 -6.42
C ASP A 398 0.70 -21.53 -6.57
N SER A 399 0.42 -22.00 -7.79
CA SER A 399 0.25 -23.42 -8.12
C SER A 399 1.53 -24.13 -8.56
N LEU A 400 2.61 -23.39 -8.81
CA LEU A 400 3.89 -23.92 -9.29
C LEU A 400 4.86 -24.16 -8.12
N ASN A 401 5.69 -25.20 -8.25
CA ASN A 401 6.73 -25.49 -7.27
C ASN A 401 7.99 -24.66 -7.57
N ALA A 402 8.33 -23.75 -6.65
CA ALA A 402 9.49 -22.86 -6.78
C ALA A 402 10.84 -23.61 -6.95
N ASP A 403 10.95 -24.82 -6.41
CA ASP A 403 12.20 -25.60 -6.37
C ASP A 403 12.48 -26.44 -7.63
N SER A 404 11.51 -26.56 -8.55
CA SER A 404 11.66 -27.40 -9.74
C SER A 404 11.49 -26.62 -11.04
N ASP A 405 12.60 -26.38 -11.76
CA ASP A 405 12.62 -25.66 -13.05
C ASP A 405 11.72 -26.31 -14.12
N VAL A 406 11.49 -27.63 -14.03
CA VAL A 406 10.62 -28.39 -14.96
C VAL A 406 9.17 -27.89 -14.91
N SER A 407 8.69 -27.47 -13.75
CA SER A 407 7.30 -26.99 -13.59
C SER A 407 7.04 -25.63 -14.24
N TRP A 408 8.10 -24.85 -14.49
CA TRP A 408 8.01 -23.51 -15.07
C TRP A 408 7.98 -23.52 -16.60
N LYS A 409 8.25 -24.66 -17.23
CA LYS A 409 8.28 -24.78 -18.69
C LYS A 409 6.91 -24.50 -19.29
N GLY A 410 6.82 -23.49 -20.15
CA GLY A 410 5.56 -23.09 -20.79
C GLY A 410 4.59 -22.35 -19.86
N SER A 411 5.03 -21.99 -18.65
CA SER A 411 4.30 -21.06 -17.76
C SER A 411 4.13 -19.68 -18.42
N LEU A 412 3.20 -18.90 -17.91
CA LEU A 412 2.96 -17.53 -18.34
C LEU A 412 4.20 -16.64 -18.17
N ILE A 413 4.96 -16.85 -17.09
CA ILE A 413 6.23 -16.14 -16.87
C ILE A 413 7.26 -16.54 -17.94
N ASP A 414 7.39 -17.83 -18.22
CA ASP A 414 8.34 -18.32 -19.24
C ASP A 414 7.95 -17.80 -20.64
N LYS A 415 6.65 -17.77 -20.97
CA LYS A 415 6.15 -17.15 -22.21
C LYS A 415 6.46 -15.66 -22.27
N LEU A 416 6.18 -14.89 -21.21
CA LEU A 416 6.48 -13.46 -21.14
C LEU A 416 7.98 -13.19 -21.38
N LEU A 417 8.84 -14.02 -20.79
CA LEU A 417 10.29 -13.94 -20.91
C LEU A 417 10.86 -14.66 -22.16
N ASN A 418 10.01 -15.14 -23.08
CA ASN A 418 10.39 -15.87 -24.30
C ASN A 418 11.31 -17.07 -24.03
N GLY A 419 10.89 -17.94 -23.12
CA GLY A 419 11.59 -19.18 -22.79
C GLY A 419 12.84 -18.98 -21.92
N PHE A 420 13.05 -17.79 -21.35
CA PHE A 420 14.26 -17.47 -20.57
C PHE A 420 14.47 -18.41 -19.37
N ILE A 421 13.38 -18.92 -18.75
CA ILE A 421 13.49 -19.83 -17.61
C ILE A 421 13.88 -21.22 -18.11
N THR A 422 13.24 -21.69 -19.18
CA THR A 422 13.46 -23.03 -19.73
C THR A 422 14.81 -23.17 -20.46
N SER A 423 15.21 -22.14 -21.22
CA SER A 423 16.40 -22.14 -22.05
C SER A 423 17.14 -20.80 -21.92
N PRO A 424 17.77 -20.53 -20.77
CA PRO A 424 18.48 -19.29 -20.57
C PRO A 424 19.69 -19.17 -21.52
N PRO A 425 19.96 -17.97 -22.07
CA PRO A 425 21.11 -17.76 -22.92
C PRO A 425 22.40 -18.01 -22.14
N GLN A 426 23.17 -19.01 -22.58
CA GLN A 426 24.38 -19.47 -21.88
C GLN A 426 25.57 -18.51 -21.99
N THR A 427 25.54 -17.55 -22.92
CA THR A 427 26.64 -16.58 -23.10
C THR A 427 26.14 -15.13 -23.11
N LYS A 428 26.96 -14.22 -22.57
CA LYS A 428 26.72 -12.75 -22.60
C LYS A 428 26.72 -12.16 -24.01
N ALA A 429 27.17 -12.92 -25.01
CA ALA A 429 27.30 -12.53 -26.41
C ALA A 429 26.07 -12.84 -27.26
N THR A 430 25.08 -13.56 -26.72
CA THR A 430 23.80 -13.78 -27.40
C THR A 430 23.08 -12.45 -27.60
N GLU A 431 22.49 -12.23 -28.78
CA GLU A 431 21.68 -11.04 -29.07
C GLU A 431 20.58 -10.92 -28.01
N LYS A 432 20.56 -9.78 -27.31
CA LYS A 432 19.60 -9.57 -26.22
C LYS A 432 18.20 -9.42 -26.81
N ASP A 433 17.21 -9.96 -26.12
CA ASP A 433 15.82 -9.84 -26.55
C ASP A 433 15.41 -8.35 -26.54
N ALA A 434 15.08 -7.83 -27.73
CA ALA A 434 14.67 -6.45 -27.93
C ALA A 434 13.46 -6.08 -27.08
N TYR A 435 12.51 -6.99 -26.91
CA TYR A 435 11.35 -6.77 -26.05
C TYR A 435 11.79 -6.55 -24.60
N LEU A 436 12.59 -7.46 -24.03
CA LEU A 436 13.05 -7.34 -22.64
C LEU A 436 13.86 -6.06 -22.40
N GLU A 437 14.70 -5.65 -23.37
CA GLU A 437 15.43 -4.39 -23.29
C GLU A 437 14.52 -3.15 -23.27
N THR A 438 13.44 -3.15 -24.06
CA THR A 438 12.46 -2.06 -24.05
C THR A 438 11.60 -2.07 -22.78
N SER A 439 11.11 -3.24 -22.37
CA SER A 439 10.26 -3.44 -21.20
C SER A 439 10.94 -3.11 -19.87
N LEU A 440 12.28 -3.22 -19.79
CA LEU A 440 13.03 -2.78 -18.60
C LEU A 440 12.84 -1.29 -18.29
N ARG A 441 12.61 -0.46 -19.33
CA ARG A 441 12.46 1.00 -19.19
C ARG A 441 11.01 1.47 -19.36
N ASP A 442 10.12 0.60 -19.78
CA ASP A 442 8.70 0.91 -19.91
C ASP A 442 8.04 1.09 -18.54
N SER A 443 7.13 2.05 -18.40
CA SER A 443 6.48 2.36 -17.12
C SER A 443 5.42 1.34 -16.70
N ILE A 444 4.91 0.51 -17.62
CA ILE A 444 3.82 -0.43 -17.36
C ILE A 444 4.39 -1.85 -17.30
N ALA A 445 5.11 -2.27 -18.35
CA ALA A 445 5.70 -3.60 -18.45
C ALA A 445 6.74 -3.87 -17.36
N SER A 446 7.37 -2.81 -16.80
CA SER A 446 8.30 -2.97 -15.68
C SER A 446 7.67 -3.65 -14.46
N HIS A 447 6.37 -3.42 -14.21
CA HIS A 447 5.67 -4.04 -13.09
C HIS A 447 5.44 -5.54 -13.30
N ALA A 448 5.04 -5.94 -14.50
CA ALA A 448 4.90 -7.35 -14.87
C ALA A 448 6.26 -8.08 -14.80
N LEU A 449 7.34 -7.45 -15.28
CA LEU A 449 8.70 -7.99 -15.15
C LEU A 449 9.16 -8.08 -13.69
N GLN A 450 8.86 -7.06 -12.89
CA GLN A 450 9.20 -7.06 -11.46
C GLN A 450 8.55 -8.25 -10.74
N LEU A 451 7.24 -8.46 -10.95
CA LEU A 451 6.53 -9.60 -10.39
C LEU A 451 7.09 -10.93 -10.90
N SER A 452 7.38 -11.00 -12.20
CA SER A 452 7.95 -12.18 -12.84
C SER A 452 9.25 -12.62 -12.17
N PHE A 453 10.19 -11.69 -11.96
CA PHE A 453 11.45 -12.00 -11.29
C PHE A 453 11.35 -12.15 -9.77
N TYR A 454 10.28 -11.64 -9.15
CA TYR A 454 9.97 -11.92 -7.76
C TYR A 454 9.57 -13.39 -7.56
N ARG A 455 8.76 -13.95 -8.48
CA ARG A 455 8.22 -15.32 -8.40
C ARG A 455 9.07 -16.41 -9.09
N ALA A 456 9.78 -16.08 -10.17
CA ALA A 456 10.57 -17.06 -10.93
C ALA A 456 11.64 -17.77 -10.09
N PRO A 457 12.23 -18.90 -10.52
CA PRO A 457 13.35 -19.54 -9.82
C PRO A 457 14.55 -18.60 -9.59
N ILE A 458 15.33 -18.83 -8.51
CA ILE A 458 16.50 -17.98 -8.16
C ILE A 458 17.57 -18.02 -9.27
N SER A 459 17.74 -19.19 -9.90
CA SER A 459 18.65 -19.41 -11.04
C SER A 459 18.38 -18.43 -12.19
N SER A 460 17.11 -18.28 -12.55
CA SER A 460 16.64 -17.39 -13.63
C SER A 460 16.90 -15.92 -13.29
N ALA A 461 16.56 -15.50 -12.06
CA ALA A 461 16.82 -14.12 -11.62
C ALA A 461 18.33 -13.79 -11.64
N ARG A 462 19.18 -14.72 -11.19
CA ARG A 462 20.64 -14.57 -11.23
C ARG A 462 21.17 -14.42 -12.66
N GLN A 463 20.73 -15.27 -13.58
CA GLN A 463 21.15 -15.22 -14.98
C GLN A 463 20.69 -13.93 -15.65
N PHE A 464 19.45 -13.51 -15.39
CA PHE A 464 18.94 -12.24 -15.92
C PHE A 464 19.76 -11.05 -15.40
N PHE A 465 20.12 -11.05 -14.11
CA PHE A 465 20.99 -10.03 -13.53
C PHE A 465 22.34 -9.96 -14.24
N SER A 466 23.01 -11.10 -14.46
CA SER A 466 24.31 -11.19 -15.14
C SER A 466 24.27 -10.72 -16.60
N ASN A 467 23.19 -11.03 -17.33
CA ASN A 467 23.06 -10.74 -18.76
C ASN A 467 22.53 -9.33 -19.05
N TYR A 468 21.59 -8.84 -18.24
CA TYR A 468 20.89 -7.58 -18.47
C TYR A 468 21.28 -6.46 -17.50
N ILE A 469 21.77 -6.72 -16.30
CA ILE A 469 21.98 -5.66 -15.30
C ILE A 469 23.46 -5.33 -15.10
N THR A 470 24.31 -6.35 -14.97
CA THR A 470 25.76 -6.18 -14.73
C THR A 470 26.42 -5.29 -15.79
N GLY A 471 27.23 -4.32 -15.32
CA GLY A 471 27.89 -3.32 -16.16
C GLY A 471 26.99 -2.15 -16.61
N ARG A 472 25.70 -2.16 -16.26
CA ARG A 472 24.71 -1.13 -16.64
C ARG A 472 23.99 -0.50 -15.44
N MET A 473 24.44 -0.76 -14.21
CA MET A 473 23.80 -0.23 -13.00
C MET A 473 23.77 1.31 -12.99
N ALA A 474 24.76 1.95 -13.62
CA ALA A 474 24.84 3.40 -13.82
C ALA A 474 23.58 4.01 -14.46
N LYS A 475 22.96 3.30 -15.41
CA LYS A 475 21.78 3.78 -16.14
C LYS A 475 20.48 3.22 -15.56
N LEU A 476 20.50 1.99 -15.05
CA LEU A 476 19.28 1.28 -14.63
C LEU A 476 18.86 1.63 -13.19
N CYS A 477 19.80 1.81 -12.26
CA CYS A 477 19.46 2.11 -10.86
C CYS A 477 18.84 3.50 -10.66
N VAL A 478 19.14 4.45 -11.56
CA VAL A 478 18.58 5.82 -11.56
C VAL A 478 17.31 5.96 -12.38
N HIS A 479 16.93 4.92 -13.14
CA HIS A 479 15.77 5.00 -14.02
C HIS A 479 14.46 4.76 -13.24
N PRO A 480 13.40 5.58 -13.44
CA PRO A 480 12.16 5.50 -12.65
C PRO A 480 11.42 4.16 -12.76
N ALA A 481 11.48 3.46 -13.89
CA ALA A 481 10.94 2.11 -14.04
C ALA A 481 11.95 1.01 -13.64
N ALA A 482 13.10 0.93 -14.34
CA ALA A 482 14.07 -0.15 -14.18
C ALA A 482 14.63 -0.35 -12.77
N ASN A 483 14.75 0.71 -11.96
CA ASN A 483 15.28 0.60 -10.59
C ASN A 483 14.51 -0.43 -9.74
N HIS A 484 13.18 -0.56 -9.96
CA HIS A 484 12.34 -1.47 -9.19
C HIS A 484 12.65 -2.92 -9.54
N ILE A 485 12.88 -3.21 -10.82
CA ILE A 485 13.29 -4.53 -11.31
C ILE A 485 14.67 -4.87 -10.76
N VAL A 486 15.62 -3.94 -10.83
CA VAL A 486 16.97 -4.12 -10.29
C VAL A 486 16.93 -4.40 -8.79
N ALA A 487 16.14 -3.63 -8.03
CA ALA A 487 15.96 -3.84 -6.60
C ALA A 487 15.37 -5.23 -6.29
N THR A 488 14.36 -5.69 -7.05
CA THR A 488 13.80 -7.04 -6.90
C THR A 488 14.84 -8.12 -7.18
N LEU A 489 15.66 -7.98 -8.22
CA LEU A 489 16.72 -8.93 -8.54
C LEU A 489 17.81 -8.97 -7.45
N ILE A 490 18.23 -7.81 -6.93
CA ILE A 490 19.22 -7.70 -5.85
C ILE A 490 18.79 -8.50 -4.61
N ARG A 491 17.50 -8.47 -4.24
CA ARG A 491 16.95 -9.24 -3.10
C ARG A 491 17.07 -10.76 -3.27
N ARG A 492 17.39 -11.24 -4.47
CA ARG A 492 17.46 -12.67 -4.79
C ARG A 492 18.86 -13.16 -5.13
N LEU A 493 19.87 -12.27 -5.12
CA LEU A 493 21.24 -12.65 -5.42
C LEU A 493 21.87 -13.52 -4.32
N SER A 494 22.83 -14.33 -4.74
CA SER A 494 23.72 -15.07 -3.84
C SER A 494 24.79 -14.16 -3.23
N THR A 495 25.48 -14.62 -2.19
CA THR A 495 26.56 -13.89 -1.50
C THR A 495 27.64 -13.38 -2.46
N SER A 496 28.07 -14.20 -3.42
CA SER A 496 29.13 -13.84 -4.37
C SER A 496 28.67 -12.81 -5.39
N ASP A 497 27.52 -13.03 -6.03
CA ASP A 497 26.98 -12.10 -7.03
C ASP A 497 26.63 -10.75 -6.39
N LEU A 498 26.16 -10.76 -5.12
CA LEU A 498 25.84 -9.56 -4.37
C LEU A 498 27.09 -8.72 -4.08
N LYS A 499 28.23 -9.34 -3.76
CA LYS A 499 29.50 -8.64 -3.52
C LYS A 499 29.92 -7.82 -4.75
N GLU A 500 29.84 -8.42 -5.93
CA GLU A 500 30.13 -7.74 -7.21
C GLU A 500 29.13 -6.62 -7.50
N ALA A 501 27.82 -6.88 -7.29
CA ALA A 501 26.77 -5.89 -7.48
C ALA A 501 26.93 -4.67 -6.56
N ILE A 502 27.30 -4.88 -5.28
CA ILE A 502 27.57 -3.79 -4.34
C ILE A 502 28.77 -2.95 -4.79
N ALA A 503 29.84 -3.59 -5.28
CA ALA A 503 31.03 -2.88 -5.77
C ALA A 503 30.73 -2.01 -7.02
N GLU A 504 29.92 -2.49 -7.96
CA GLU A 504 29.45 -1.68 -9.09
C GLU A 504 28.51 -0.57 -8.62
N MET A 505 27.56 -0.88 -7.74
CA MET A 505 26.58 0.07 -7.22
C MET A 505 27.22 1.21 -6.43
N ALA A 506 28.26 0.94 -5.64
CA ALA A 506 28.98 1.96 -4.87
C ALA A 506 29.53 3.10 -5.75
N LYS A 507 29.93 2.78 -6.99
CA LYS A 507 30.42 3.77 -7.98
C LYS A 507 29.31 4.69 -8.48
N VAL A 508 28.05 4.23 -8.46
CA VAL A 508 26.87 4.92 -8.99
C VAL A 508 26.01 5.54 -7.89
N ALA A 509 26.16 5.09 -6.64
CA ALA A 509 25.29 5.43 -5.52
C ALA A 509 25.01 6.93 -5.36
N SER A 510 25.98 7.80 -5.68
CA SER A 510 25.76 9.26 -5.57
C SER A 510 24.78 9.82 -6.60
N GLY A 511 24.68 9.20 -7.78
CA GLY A 511 23.63 9.52 -8.76
C GLY A 511 22.26 9.06 -8.29
N MET A 512 22.19 7.88 -7.67
CA MET A 512 20.95 7.34 -7.11
C MET A 512 20.33 8.24 -6.04
N VAL A 513 21.16 8.79 -5.14
CA VAL A 513 20.70 9.74 -4.12
C VAL A 513 20.24 11.06 -4.75
N LYS A 514 20.96 11.58 -5.76
CA LYS A 514 20.58 12.85 -6.43
C LYS A 514 19.24 12.76 -7.14
N GLU A 515 18.93 11.61 -7.75
CA GLU A 515 17.65 11.37 -8.42
C GLU A 515 16.54 10.88 -7.46
N GLY A 516 16.84 10.71 -6.16
CA GLY A 516 15.88 10.18 -5.18
C GLY A 516 15.59 8.68 -5.31
N MET A 517 16.40 7.94 -6.08
CA MET A 517 16.20 6.53 -6.43
C MET A 517 17.05 5.60 -5.56
N ILE A 518 16.78 5.56 -4.26
CA ILE A 518 17.58 4.74 -3.31
C ILE A 518 17.10 3.29 -3.15
N GLY A 519 16.06 2.87 -3.88
CA GLY A 519 15.45 1.54 -3.73
C GLY A 519 16.42 0.37 -3.91
N CYS A 520 17.39 0.48 -4.82
CA CYS A 520 18.41 -0.56 -5.01
C CYS A 520 19.41 -0.62 -3.83
N LEU A 521 19.76 0.53 -3.22
CA LEU A 521 20.61 0.56 -2.02
C LEU A 521 19.89 -0.10 -0.84
N GLN A 522 18.61 0.22 -0.65
CA GLN A 522 17.79 -0.41 0.39
C GLN A 522 17.68 -1.93 0.16
N ALA A 523 17.40 -2.37 -1.07
CA ALA A 523 17.32 -3.78 -1.41
C ALA A 523 18.63 -4.54 -1.13
N ALA A 524 19.78 -3.92 -1.38
CA ALA A 524 21.07 -4.52 -1.06
C ALA A 524 21.27 -4.64 0.45
N VAL A 525 20.92 -3.61 1.23
CA VAL A 525 20.99 -3.65 2.70
C VAL A 525 20.08 -4.77 3.24
N GLU A 526 18.83 -4.83 2.80
CA GLU A 526 17.86 -5.88 3.17
C GLU A 526 18.40 -7.28 2.85
N ARG A 527 18.99 -7.47 1.67
CA ARG A 527 19.56 -8.77 1.29
C ARG A 527 20.78 -9.14 2.13
N VAL A 528 21.66 -8.18 2.45
CA VAL A 528 22.79 -8.42 3.34
C VAL A 528 22.30 -8.82 4.73
N VAL A 529 21.25 -8.17 5.26
CA VAL A 529 20.64 -8.58 6.54
C VAL A 529 20.25 -10.06 6.50
N GLN A 530 19.47 -10.49 5.49
CA GLN A 530 19.04 -11.89 5.35
C GLN A 530 20.21 -12.88 5.27
N LEU A 531 21.25 -12.56 4.52
CA LEU A 531 22.42 -13.44 4.38
C LEU A 531 23.31 -13.47 5.64
N SER A 532 23.24 -12.43 6.46
CA SER A 532 23.99 -12.32 7.72
C SER A 532 23.40 -13.15 8.86
N GLU A 533 22.12 -13.53 8.78
CA GLU A 533 21.39 -14.27 9.83
C GLU A 533 21.89 -15.71 10.01
N GLY A 534 22.46 -16.32 8.97
CA GLY A 534 22.89 -17.73 8.98
C GLY A 534 24.39 -17.97 9.21
N ASN A 535 25.24 -16.95 9.04
CA ASN A 535 26.70 -17.14 9.01
C ASN A 535 27.42 -15.99 9.73
N GLY A 536 27.99 -16.27 10.92
CA GLY A 536 29.00 -15.41 11.57
C GLY A 536 30.37 -15.40 10.87
N SER A 537 30.41 -15.77 9.58
CA SER A 537 31.62 -15.88 8.78
C SER A 537 32.25 -14.50 8.52
N GLU A 538 33.56 -14.47 8.28
CA GLU A 538 34.26 -13.23 7.88
C GLU A 538 33.69 -12.66 6.57
N GLU A 539 33.21 -13.51 5.65
CA GLU A 539 32.57 -13.08 4.39
C GLU A 539 31.31 -12.22 4.64
N SER A 540 30.50 -12.58 5.64
CA SER A 540 29.32 -11.80 6.03
C SER A 540 29.70 -10.42 6.55
N LYS A 541 30.79 -10.33 7.34
CA LYS A 541 31.30 -9.05 7.85
C LYS A 541 31.82 -8.17 6.72
N GLU A 542 32.55 -8.74 5.76
CA GLU A 542 33.00 -8.02 4.56
C GLU A 542 31.83 -7.46 3.76
N LEU A 543 30.76 -8.25 3.57
CA LEU A 543 29.56 -7.78 2.88
C LEU A 543 28.88 -6.62 3.60
N VAL A 544 28.76 -6.70 4.93
CA VAL A 544 28.18 -5.62 5.74
C VAL A 544 29.01 -4.34 5.63
N LYS A 545 30.34 -4.45 5.64
CA LYS A 545 31.23 -3.30 5.40
C LYS A 545 31.03 -2.73 3.99
N ALA A 546 31.04 -3.57 2.96
CA ALA A 546 30.89 -3.15 1.57
C ALA A 546 29.55 -2.42 1.33
N VAL A 547 28.43 -2.93 1.86
CA VAL A 547 27.12 -2.27 1.70
C VAL A 547 27.05 -0.96 2.49
N SER A 548 27.67 -0.92 3.67
CA SER A 548 27.79 0.30 4.49
C SER A 548 28.55 1.40 3.75
N GLU A 549 29.68 1.03 3.12
CA GLU A 549 30.48 1.93 2.29
C GLU A 549 29.71 2.40 1.05
N ALA A 550 28.94 1.52 0.38
CA ALA A 550 28.12 1.90 -0.76
C ALA A 550 27.07 2.97 -0.38
N VAL A 551 26.45 2.85 0.79
CA VAL A 551 25.52 3.87 1.31
C VAL A 551 26.26 5.17 1.60
N LEU A 552 27.40 5.12 2.31
CA LEU A 552 28.20 6.31 2.60
C LEU A 552 28.67 7.02 1.33
N ALA A 553 29.12 6.27 0.32
CA ALA A 553 29.49 6.78 -1.00
C ALA A 553 28.31 7.48 -1.70
N GLY A 554 27.10 6.93 -1.57
CA GLY A 554 25.87 7.54 -2.07
C GLY A 554 25.61 8.93 -1.51
N PHE A 555 25.76 9.09 -0.20
CA PHE A 555 25.56 10.37 0.48
C PHE A 555 26.79 11.28 0.47
N ARG A 556 27.92 10.82 -0.09
CA ARG A 556 29.24 11.49 -0.08
C ARG A 556 29.75 11.76 1.34
N LEU A 557 29.68 10.72 2.16
CA LEU A 557 30.14 10.68 3.54
C LEU A 557 31.29 9.67 3.69
N LYS A 558 32.13 9.84 4.72
CA LYS A 558 33.22 8.91 5.05
C LYS A 558 32.96 8.23 6.39
N SER A 559 33.41 6.98 6.53
CA SER A 559 33.27 6.17 7.77
C SER A 559 34.26 6.58 8.86
N VAL A 560 35.44 7.08 8.47
CA VAL A 560 36.48 7.52 9.40
C VAL A 560 36.34 9.02 9.64
N ALA A 561 36.21 9.40 10.91
CA ALA A 561 36.40 10.78 11.34
C ALA A 561 37.88 11.15 11.19
N SER A 562 38.28 11.62 10.00
CA SER A 562 39.54 12.35 9.86
C SER A 562 39.40 13.69 10.59
N GLU A 563 40.48 14.14 11.24
CA GLU A 563 40.53 15.40 11.98
C GLU A 563 39.86 16.53 11.17
N GLY A 564 38.73 17.05 11.67
CA GLY A 564 37.98 18.17 11.07
C GLY A 564 36.65 17.82 10.37
N GLU A 565 36.38 16.59 9.96
CA GLU A 565 35.17 16.30 9.15
C GLU A 565 33.98 15.77 10.00
N GLU A 566 32.91 16.57 10.14
CA GLU A 566 31.59 16.19 10.72
C GLU A 566 30.78 15.18 9.86
N GLY A 567 31.45 14.24 9.17
CA GLY A 567 30.83 13.36 8.17
C GLY A 567 29.70 12.47 8.73
N LEU A 568 29.98 11.71 9.79
CA LEU A 568 28.98 10.82 10.40
C LEU A 568 27.85 11.57 11.11
N LYS A 569 28.12 12.77 11.64
CA LYS A 569 27.11 13.62 12.28
C LYS A 569 25.98 14.00 11.33
N LEU A 570 26.30 14.14 10.05
CA LEU A 570 25.35 14.49 9.01
C LEU A 570 24.64 13.29 8.39
N LEU A 571 25.00 12.05 8.72
CA LEU A 571 24.41 10.86 8.08
C LEU A 571 22.89 10.81 8.24
N VAL A 572 22.37 10.75 9.47
CA VAL A 572 20.92 10.66 9.71
C VAL A 572 20.17 11.86 9.12
N PRO A 573 20.57 13.12 9.38
CA PRO A 573 19.89 14.26 8.75
C PRO A 573 19.92 14.24 7.21
N SER A 574 21.05 13.88 6.60
CA SER A 574 21.21 13.85 5.14
C SER A 574 20.40 12.73 4.48
N VAL A 575 20.37 11.54 5.11
CA VAL A 575 19.60 10.38 4.62
C VAL A 575 18.11 10.63 4.76
N MET A 576 17.66 11.20 5.89
CA MET A 576 16.26 11.60 6.08
C MET A 576 15.80 12.56 4.96
N ALA A 577 16.64 13.51 4.59
CA ALA A 577 16.37 14.48 3.53
C ALA A 577 16.62 13.97 2.11
N LEU A 578 17.12 12.73 1.94
CA LEU A 578 17.60 12.17 0.66
C LEU A 578 18.50 13.13 -0.12
N LYS A 579 19.44 13.77 0.57
CA LYS A 579 20.39 14.72 -0.03
C LYS A 579 21.81 14.29 0.27
N THR A 580 22.68 14.43 -0.73
CA THR A 580 24.14 14.34 -0.48
C THR A 580 24.57 15.39 0.56
N ARG A 581 25.69 15.15 1.26
CA ARG A 581 26.22 16.05 2.31
C ARG A 581 26.19 17.54 1.91
N LYS A 582 26.78 17.86 0.76
CA LYS A 582 26.86 19.24 0.24
C LYS A 582 25.47 19.85 -0.04
N ALA A 583 24.57 19.06 -0.62
CA ALA A 583 23.22 19.52 -0.91
C ALA A 583 22.40 19.74 0.37
N TYR A 584 22.55 18.87 1.36
CA TYR A 584 21.89 19.02 2.66
C TYR A 584 22.34 20.31 3.36
N LEU A 585 23.66 20.53 3.47
CA LEU A 585 24.22 21.74 4.09
C LEU A 585 23.76 23.03 3.39
N HIS A 586 23.66 23.03 2.06
CA HIS A 586 23.14 24.19 1.33
C HIS A 586 21.66 24.45 1.65
N THR A 587 20.84 23.40 1.72
CA THR A 587 19.41 23.57 2.07
C THR A 587 19.23 23.98 3.53
N TYR A 588 20.07 23.47 4.41
CA TYR A 588 20.10 23.86 5.81
C TYR A 588 20.50 25.33 6.00
N ALA A 589 21.56 25.80 5.30
CA ALA A 589 21.96 27.20 5.32
C ALA A 589 20.87 28.14 4.76
N ALA A 590 20.13 27.70 3.74
CA ALA A 590 18.99 28.45 3.22
C ALA A 590 17.83 28.53 4.23
N TYR A 591 17.60 27.46 5.00
CA TYR A 591 16.62 27.44 6.08
C TYR A 591 16.98 28.44 7.19
N LEU A 592 18.25 28.45 7.62
CA LEU A 592 18.73 29.41 8.63
C LEU A 592 18.54 30.87 8.18
N LYS A 593 18.92 31.20 6.93
CA LYS A 593 18.72 32.54 6.37
C LYS A 593 17.25 32.96 6.32
N LYS A 594 16.35 32.05 5.92
CA LYS A 594 14.91 32.34 5.89
C LYS A 594 14.34 32.63 7.28
N ARG A 595 14.88 32.00 8.31
CA ARG A 595 14.50 32.25 9.70
C ARG A 595 15.00 33.60 10.21
N GLU A 596 16.25 33.96 9.88
CA GLU A 596 16.81 35.27 10.19
C GLU A 596 15.99 36.40 9.52
N ASP A 597 15.71 36.27 8.22
CA ASP A 597 14.91 37.25 7.46
C ASP A 597 13.44 37.32 7.92
N GLY A 598 12.89 36.22 8.46
CA GLY A 598 11.55 36.18 9.03
C GLY A 598 11.43 36.72 10.46
N SER A 599 12.56 36.96 11.12
CA SER A 599 12.65 37.44 12.52
C SER A 599 12.98 38.93 12.64
N SER A 600 13.27 39.62 11.52
CA SER A 600 13.37 41.08 11.53
C SER A 600 11.97 41.70 11.50
N ASP A 601 11.66 42.51 12.51
CA ASP A 601 10.46 43.33 12.63
C ASP A 601 9.95 43.90 11.28
N PRO A 602 8.63 43.89 11.01
CA PRO A 602 8.05 44.46 9.81
C PRO A 602 8.10 46.01 9.76
N GLU A 603 8.75 46.69 10.72
CA GLU A 603 8.72 48.15 10.87
C GLU A 603 9.89 48.93 10.27
N ARG A 604 10.83 48.31 9.54
CA ARG A 604 11.76 49.08 8.68
C ARG A 604 11.32 49.06 7.23
N GLY A 605 10.42 49.99 6.93
CA GLY A 605 9.95 50.30 5.59
C GLY A 605 11.08 50.34 4.56
N SER A 606 10.97 49.47 3.56
CA SER A 606 11.71 49.58 2.30
C SER A 606 11.51 51.00 1.75
N LYS A 607 12.52 51.88 1.85
CA LYS A 607 12.52 53.20 1.21
C LYS A 607 12.23 53.02 -0.28
N ARG A 608 10.99 53.31 -0.67
CA ARG A 608 10.58 53.47 -2.06
C ARG A 608 11.20 54.78 -2.56
N GLY A 609 11.93 54.71 -3.67
CA GLY A 609 12.32 55.92 -4.40
C GLY A 609 11.08 56.62 -4.96
N ARG A 610 11.21 57.93 -5.19
CA ARG A 610 10.15 58.87 -5.59
C ARG A 610 9.44 58.52 -6.91
N ASP A 611 9.98 57.60 -7.70
CA ASP A 611 9.34 57.09 -8.91
C ASP A 611 9.01 55.60 -8.70
N GLY A 612 7.73 55.26 -8.61
CA GLY A 612 7.20 53.95 -8.21
C GLY A 612 7.52 52.76 -9.13
N LYS A 613 8.77 52.56 -9.57
CA LYS A 613 9.25 51.36 -10.26
C LYS A 613 10.23 50.59 -9.39
N LYS A 614 9.97 49.28 -9.21
CA LYS A 614 10.91 48.34 -8.58
C LYS A 614 12.23 48.35 -9.35
N LYS A 615 13.35 48.68 -8.68
CA LYS A 615 14.70 48.42 -9.19
C LYS A 615 14.83 46.91 -9.46
N GLN A 616 15.01 46.53 -10.72
CA GLN A 616 15.49 45.20 -11.07
C GLN A 616 16.90 45.06 -10.49
N HIS A 617 17.09 44.16 -9.51
CA HIS A 617 18.43 43.68 -9.20
C HIS A 617 18.95 42.94 -10.44
N LYS A 618 19.93 43.55 -11.09
CA LYS A 618 20.72 42.95 -12.15
C LYS A 618 21.38 41.70 -11.54
N LYS A 619 20.90 40.52 -11.94
CA LYS A 619 21.51 39.24 -11.61
C LYS A 619 22.92 39.26 -12.19
N SER A 620 23.93 39.49 -11.36
CA SER A 620 25.31 39.25 -11.75
C SER A 620 25.42 37.76 -12.02
N LYS A 621 25.69 37.45 -13.28
CA LYS A 621 26.13 36.16 -13.73
C LYS A 621 27.56 36.02 -13.18
N SER A 622 27.73 35.38 -12.03
CA SER A 622 29.04 34.89 -11.63
C SER A 622 29.27 33.62 -12.43
N ASP A 623 30.26 33.69 -13.31
CA ASP A 623 30.68 32.57 -14.13
C ASP A 623 31.04 31.37 -13.27
N ASP A 624 30.56 30.22 -13.71
CA ASP A 624 30.91 28.89 -13.24
C ASP A 624 32.33 28.58 -13.76
N GLN A 625 33.33 29.16 -13.11
CA GLN A 625 34.71 28.69 -13.22
C GLN A 625 35.11 28.13 -11.85
N GLY A 626 35.57 26.88 -11.87
CA GLY A 626 35.95 26.12 -10.70
C GLY A 626 36.93 26.89 -9.82
N SER A 627 36.50 27.16 -8.59
CA SER A 627 37.38 27.46 -7.48
C SER A 627 37.02 26.54 -6.34
N ASP A 628 37.87 25.55 -6.10
CA ASP A 628 37.90 24.67 -4.93
C ASP A 628 38.29 25.47 -3.68
N HIS A 629 37.43 26.39 -3.24
CA HIS A 629 37.53 26.98 -1.91
C HIS A 629 36.32 26.52 -1.08
N GLU A 630 36.56 25.50 -0.27
CA GLU A 630 35.65 25.06 0.79
C GLU A 630 35.52 26.15 1.85
N SER A 631 34.48 26.97 1.76
CA SER A 631 33.99 27.66 2.94
C SER A 631 33.29 26.63 3.82
N GLU A 632 33.99 26.14 4.85
CA GLU A 632 33.46 25.24 5.88
C GLU A 632 32.28 25.90 6.62
N LEU A 633 31.06 25.67 6.14
CA LEU A 633 29.86 25.90 6.94
C LEU A 633 29.76 24.75 7.95
N SER A 634 30.07 25.02 9.21
CA SER A 634 29.91 24.07 10.31
C SER A 634 28.43 23.81 10.58
N TYR A 635 28.04 22.54 10.73
CA TYR A 635 26.66 22.18 11.00
C TYR A 635 26.38 22.24 12.51
N THR A 636 25.62 23.24 12.95
CA THR A 636 25.21 23.39 14.35
C THR A 636 23.69 23.31 14.47
N MET A 637 23.18 22.13 14.79
CA MET A 637 21.76 21.96 15.09
C MET A 637 21.45 22.60 16.46
N ASP A 638 20.87 23.80 16.46
CA ASP A 638 20.43 24.47 17.69
C ASP A 638 19.21 23.74 18.30
N SER A 639 19.03 23.89 19.62
CA SER A 639 17.90 23.42 20.43
C SER A 639 16.52 23.82 19.88
N SER A 640 16.46 24.89 19.10
CA SER A 640 15.24 25.41 18.46
C SER A 640 15.02 24.91 17.02
N TYR A 641 15.86 24.02 16.49
CA TYR A 641 15.70 23.46 15.15
C TYR A 641 14.58 22.41 15.13
N GLU A 642 13.46 22.70 14.47
CA GLU A 642 12.45 21.70 14.14
C GLU A 642 12.76 21.10 12.77
N LEU A 643 12.75 19.76 12.64
CA LEU A 643 12.90 19.10 11.34
C LEU A 643 11.62 19.35 10.51
N PRO A 644 11.68 20.10 9.41
CA PRO A 644 10.52 20.30 8.56
C PRO A 644 9.98 18.96 8.04
N SER A 645 8.67 18.80 7.98
CA SER A 645 8.04 17.58 7.45
C SER A 645 8.45 17.28 6.00
N SER A 646 8.81 18.32 5.24
CA SER A 646 9.34 18.21 3.87
C SER A 646 10.79 17.70 3.80
N GLU A 647 11.53 17.72 4.90
CA GLU A 647 12.91 17.21 4.99
C GLU A 647 12.97 15.76 5.51
N ALA A 648 11.87 15.18 5.98
CA ALA A 648 11.82 13.81 6.48
C ALA A 648 11.10 12.89 5.48
N THR A 649 11.87 12.25 4.61
CA THR A 649 11.32 11.33 3.59
C THR A 649 11.09 9.93 4.16
N ILE A 650 10.02 9.27 3.68
CA ILE A 650 9.70 7.88 4.07
C ILE A 650 10.81 6.93 3.62
N GLN A 651 11.28 7.09 2.37
CA GLN A 651 12.36 6.30 1.80
C GLN A 651 13.67 6.42 2.62
N GLY A 652 14.06 7.63 3.03
CA GLY A 652 15.21 7.83 3.90
C GLY A 652 15.07 7.15 5.26
N SER A 653 13.89 7.24 5.87
CA SER A 653 13.57 6.55 7.13
C SER A 653 13.67 5.02 6.99
N LEU A 654 13.11 4.44 5.93
CA LEU A 654 13.17 3.00 5.67
C LEU A 654 14.61 2.49 5.45
N LEU A 655 15.44 3.27 4.74
CA LEU A 655 16.86 2.93 4.57
C LEU A 655 17.61 2.93 5.91
N LEU A 656 17.39 3.94 6.76
CA LEU A 656 18.00 3.99 8.10
C LEU A 656 17.53 2.84 9.00
N GLN A 657 16.25 2.48 8.94
CA GLN A 657 15.71 1.33 9.64
C GLN A 657 16.35 0.02 9.15
N SER A 658 16.54 -0.13 7.84
CA SER A 658 17.22 -1.30 7.26
C SER A 658 18.68 -1.40 7.70
N LEU A 659 19.39 -0.26 7.79
CA LEU A 659 20.77 -0.22 8.30
C LEU A 659 20.87 -0.60 9.78
N LEU A 660 19.85 -0.27 10.59
CA LEU A 660 19.79 -0.65 12.02
C LEU A 660 19.63 -2.16 12.24
N CYS A 661 19.19 -2.90 11.21
CA CYS A 661 19.11 -4.36 11.22
C CYS A 661 20.45 -5.04 10.88
N LEU A 662 21.43 -4.33 10.32
CA LEU A 662 22.76 -4.91 10.03
C LEU A 662 23.56 -5.11 11.33
N PRO A 663 24.41 -6.15 11.40
CA PRO A 663 25.36 -6.27 12.49
C PRO A 663 26.34 -5.09 12.46
N GLY A 664 26.85 -4.69 13.63
CA GLY A 664 27.82 -3.61 13.75
C GLY A 664 29.12 -4.04 14.43
N PRO A 665 30.16 -3.20 14.43
CA PRO A 665 31.46 -3.50 15.01
C PRO A 665 31.39 -3.76 16.52
N ALA A 666 32.21 -4.72 16.96
CA ALA A 666 32.52 -4.95 18.36
C ALA A 666 32.95 -3.64 19.04
N ALA A 667 32.49 -3.39 20.27
CA ALA A 667 33.01 -2.30 21.06
C ALA A 667 34.53 -2.50 21.24
N PRO A 668 35.36 -1.45 21.12
CA PRO A 668 36.80 -1.58 21.37
C PRO A 668 37.00 -2.15 22.78
N PRO A 669 37.92 -3.11 22.97
CA PRO A 669 38.18 -3.70 24.28
C PRO A 669 38.52 -2.56 25.24
N LYS A 670 37.79 -2.49 26.37
CA LYS A 670 38.15 -1.56 27.45
C LYS A 670 39.56 -1.94 27.90
N VAL A 671 40.57 -1.18 27.48
CA VAL A 671 41.89 -1.27 28.11
C VAL A 671 41.66 -0.93 29.57
N ALA A 672 41.76 -1.94 30.44
CA ALA A 672 41.66 -1.71 31.88
C ALA A 672 42.66 -0.60 32.21
N PRO A 673 42.26 0.46 32.94
CA PRO A 673 43.21 1.46 33.36
C PRO A 673 44.26 0.74 34.18
N LYS A 674 45.44 0.50 33.61
CA LYS A 674 46.58 0.03 34.38
C LYS A 674 46.79 1.11 35.43
N ARG A 675 46.49 0.80 36.70
CA ARG A 675 46.79 1.68 37.83
C ARG A 675 48.31 1.71 37.95
N THR A 676 48.98 2.47 37.10
CA THR A 676 50.40 2.76 37.23
C THR A 676 50.52 3.93 38.20
N PHE A 677 50.93 3.63 39.43
CA PHE A 677 51.47 4.64 40.33
C PHE A 677 52.78 5.15 39.70
N GLY A 678 52.73 6.30 39.03
CA GLY A 678 53.91 6.96 38.46
C GLY A 678 53.67 7.58 37.08
N ARG A 679 53.98 8.88 36.99
CA ARG A 679 54.03 9.83 35.85
C ARG A 679 52.95 9.67 34.75
N PRO A 680 52.17 10.74 34.44
CA PRO A 680 51.19 10.68 33.35
C PRO A 680 51.90 10.45 32.01
N THR A 681 51.78 9.24 31.46
CA THR A 681 52.00 9.00 30.04
C THR A 681 50.88 9.68 29.25
N PRO A 682 51.19 10.41 28.16
CA PRO A 682 50.16 10.99 27.31
C PRO A 682 49.22 9.89 26.80
N PRO A 683 47.92 10.17 26.67
CA PRO A 683 46.98 9.20 26.14
C PRO A 683 47.44 8.81 24.72
N ASN A 684 47.72 7.52 24.53
CA ASN A 684 47.92 6.96 23.20
C ASN A 684 46.68 7.33 22.36
N PRO A 685 46.81 7.96 21.17
CA PRO A 685 45.65 8.30 20.36
C PRO A 685 44.83 7.03 20.13
N ALA A 686 43.59 7.04 20.62
CA ALA A 686 42.69 5.90 20.45
C ALA A 686 42.59 5.61 18.95
N ALA A 687 42.81 4.34 18.57
CA ALA A 687 42.66 3.92 17.19
C ALA A 687 41.29 4.39 16.65
N PRO A 688 41.23 4.88 15.39
CA PRO A 688 39.98 5.38 14.82
C PRO A 688 38.91 4.29 14.91
N VAL A 689 37.79 4.62 15.56
CA VAL A 689 36.68 3.68 15.74
C VAL A 689 35.99 3.55 14.39
N GLU A 690 36.30 2.49 13.63
CA GLU A 690 35.56 2.17 12.40
C GLU A 690 34.07 1.99 12.73
N SER A 691 33.21 2.66 11.97
CA SER A 691 31.76 2.57 12.09
C SER A 691 31.16 1.97 10.82
N TRP A 692 30.42 0.87 10.97
CA TRP A 692 29.73 0.17 9.88
C TRP A 692 28.44 -0.49 10.39
N GLY A 693 27.54 -0.85 9.48
CA GLY A 693 26.24 -1.44 9.79
C GLY A 693 25.40 -0.55 10.71
N SER A 694 24.78 -1.13 11.73
CA SER A 694 23.93 -0.39 12.67
C SER A 694 24.67 0.71 13.44
N ALA A 695 25.99 0.58 13.63
CA ALA A 695 26.77 1.58 14.35
C ALA A 695 26.81 2.93 13.63
N LEU A 696 26.71 2.97 12.29
CA LEU A 696 26.64 4.21 11.52
C LEU A 696 25.47 5.09 11.96
N VAL A 697 24.28 4.49 12.04
CA VAL A 697 23.05 5.20 12.43
C VAL A 697 23.11 5.59 13.90
N LEU A 698 23.55 4.67 14.77
CA LEU A 698 23.62 4.92 16.21
C LEU A 698 24.66 6.02 16.56
N ASP A 699 25.85 5.97 15.96
CA ASP A 699 26.90 6.96 16.21
C ASP A 699 26.51 8.34 15.62
N SER A 700 25.83 8.36 14.47
CA SER A 700 25.24 9.58 13.93
C SER A 700 24.21 10.20 14.89
N LEU A 701 23.23 9.41 15.38
CA LEU A 701 22.23 9.88 16.36
C LEU A 701 22.87 10.39 17.66
N LEU A 702 23.88 9.68 18.18
CA LEU A 702 24.59 10.06 19.40
C LEU A 702 25.45 11.33 19.26
N SER A 703 25.85 11.67 18.03
CA SER A 703 26.60 12.89 17.74
C SER A 703 25.71 14.13 17.55
N LEU A 704 24.39 13.95 17.43
CA LEU A 704 23.45 15.06 17.36
C LEU A 704 23.30 15.73 18.72
N PRO A 705 23.20 17.07 18.77
CA PRO A 705 23.07 17.81 20.03
C PRO A 705 21.72 17.58 20.72
N THR A 706 20.65 17.33 19.96
CA THR A 706 19.32 17.00 20.47
C THR A 706 18.60 16.02 19.54
N LEU A 707 17.74 15.17 20.10
CA LEU A 707 16.91 14.21 19.36
C LEU A 707 15.44 14.62 19.29
N THR A 708 15.04 15.66 20.03
CA THR A 708 13.65 16.17 20.09
C THR A 708 13.03 16.41 18.71
N PRO A 709 13.74 17.01 17.72
CA PRO A 709 13.15 17.29 16.41
C PRO A 709 12.79 16.03 15.63
N PHE A 710 13.56 14.95 15.82
CA PHE A 710 13.31 13.65 15.21
C PHE A 710 12.17 12.92 15.92
N ALA A 711 12.04 13.07 17.24
CA ALA A 711 10.99 12.47 18.04
C ALA A 711 9.58 13.01 17.74
N LYS A 712 9.48 14.30 17.36
CA LYS A 712 8.22 14.98 17.03
C LYS A 712 7.81 14.86 15.55
N ASN A 713 8.66 14.27 14.71
CA ASN A 713 8.40 14.15 13.28
C ASN A 713 7.75 12.80 12.96
N SER A 714 6.66 12.82 12.18
CA SER A 714 5.87 11.62 11.82
C SER A 714 6.66 10.51 11.17
N THR A 715 7.72 10.84 10.44
CA THR A 715 8.51 9.89 9.63
C THR A 715 9.84 9.56 10.31
N ALA A 716 10.49 10.54 10.93
CA ALA A 716 11.78 10.36 11.58
C ALA A 716 11.71 9.60 12.91
N VAL A 717 10.57 9.68 13.62
CA VAL A 717 10.35 8.94 14.87
C VAL A 717 10.55 7.44 14.70
N HIS A 718 10.22 6.89 13.52
CA HIS A 718 10.37 5.47 13.22
C HIS A 718 11.84 5.02 13.24
N VAL A 719 12.79 5.90 12.90
CA VAL A 719 14.22 5.60 13.03
C VAL A 719 14.61 5.47 14.51
N LEU A 720 14.11 6.36 15.37
CA LEU A 720 14.35 6.29 16.82
C LEU A 720 13.70 5.06 17.46
N LEU A 721 12.47 4.72 17.04
CA LEU A 721 11.78 3.50 17.46
C LEU A 721 12.58 2.25 17.09
N SER A 722 13.08 2.15 15.85
CA SER A 722 13.92 1.04 15.40
C SER A 722 15.33 1.06 16.03
N ALA A 723 15.84 2.22 16.44
CA ALA A 723 17.10 2.33 17.17
C ALA A 723 16.98 1.90 18.65
N LEU A 724 15.78 2.00 19.23
CA LEU A 724 15.49 1.50 20.58
C LEU A 724 15.06 0.03 20.57
N SER A 725 14.34 -0.39 19.53
CA SER A 725 13.91 -1.77 19.36
C SER A 725 15.09 -2.66 18.99
N THR A 726 15.15 -3.84 19.59
CA THR A 726 16.07 -4.88 19.13
C THR A 726 15.56 -5.40 17.78
N PRO A 727 16.43 -5.68 16.80
CA PRO A 727 16.02 -6.37 15.58
C PRO A 727 15.26 -7.64 15.97
N THR A 728 14.04 -7.79 15.45
CA THR A 728 13.08 -8.81 15.88
C THR A 728 13.66 -10.22 15.77
N SER A 729 13.55 -10.97 16.87
CA SER A 729 13.97 -12.37 17.04
C SER A 729 13.04 -13.37 16.33
N SER A 730 12.86 -13.26 15.01
CA SER A 730 12.47 -14.43 14.18
C SER A 730 13.65 -15.37 13.92
N ILE A 731 14.70 -15.27 14.73
CA ILE A 731 16.03 -15.81 14.47
C ILE A 731 16.42 -16.67 15.68
N PRO A 732 16.98 -17.89 15.48
CA PRO A 732 17.45 -18.75 16.55
C PRO A 732 18.46 -18.03 17.48
N SER A 733 18.64 -18.59 18.67
CA SER A 733 19.39 -18.10 19.84
C SER A 733 20.77 -17.47 19.61
N ASP A 734 21.37 -17.62 18.44
CA ASP A 734 22.70 -17.08 18.12
C ASP A 734 22.70 -15.58 17.75
N THR A 735 21.56 -14.98 17.40
CA THR A 735 21.47 -13.52 17.14
C THR A 735 21.44 -12.64 18.38
N ALA A 736 21.22 -13.21 19.57
CA ALA A 736 21.41 -12.50 20.84
C ALA A 736 22.86 -11.98 20.98
N VAL A 737 23.81 -12.52 20.22
CA VAL A 737 25.21 -12.07 20.16
C VAL A 737 25.34 -10.71 19.47
N PHE A 738 24.65 -10.48 18.34
CA PHE A 738 24.78 -9.22 17.59
C PHE A 738 24.15 -8.02 18.30
N ASP A 739 23.05 -8.25 19.05
CA ASP A 739 22.40 -7.19 19.83
C ASP A 739 23.25 -6.73 21.03
N ARG A 740 23.93 -7.66 21.70
CA ARG A 740 24.88 -7.34 22.79
C ARG A 740 26.02 -6.44 22.34
N VAL A 741 26.48 -6.60 21.09
CA VAL A 741 27.60 -5.82 20.55
C VAL A 741 27.26 -4.33 20.49
N GLN A 742 26.00 -3.97 20.21
CA GLN A 742 25.54 -2.59 20.09
C GLN A 742 24.80 -2.06 21.32
N ALA A 743 24.57 -2.90 22.33
CA ALA A 743 23.86 -2.54 23.56
C ALA A 743 24.39 -1.27 24.24
N ASN A 744 25.71 -1.06 24.23
CA ASN A 744 26.31 0.15 24.80
C ASN A 744 25.88 1.44 24.08
N ARG A 745 25.81 1.41 22.74
CA ARG A 745 25.35 2.57 21.95
C ARG A 745 23.87 2.81 22.16
N ARG A 746 23.05 1.76 22.14
CA ARG A 746 21.61 1.84 22.42
C ARG A 746 21.33 2.39 23.83
N ARG A 747 22.08 1.95 24.86
CA ARG A 747 21.96 2.48 26.24
C ARG A 747 22.30 3.98 26.33
N LYS A 748 23.36 4.42 25.64
CA LYS A 748 23.69 5.86 25.55
C LYS A 748 22.56 6.64 24.90
N LEU A 749 21.96 6.09 23.83
CA LEU A 749 20.85 6.72 23.12
C LEU A 749 19.59 6.78 24.00
N SER A 750 19.25 5.71 24.72
CA SER A 750 18.15 5.72 25.70
C SER A 750 18.38 6.76 26.80
N THR A 751 19.62 6.95 27.23
CA THR A 751 19.98 7.97 28.24
C THR A 751 19.75 9.38 27.68
N ALA A 752 20.15 9.65 26.43
CA ALA A 752 19.95 10.95 25.76
C ALA A 752 18.46 11.26 25.48
N LEU A 753 17.66 10.24 25.13
CA LEU A 753 16.21 10.39 25.00
C LEU A 753 15.53 10.62 26.35
N THR A 754 16.02 9.97 27.41
CA THR A 754 15.49 10.16 28.77
C THR A 754 15.67 11.61 29.23
N THR A 755 16.80 12.25 28.91
CA THR A 755 17.05 13.65 29.30
C THR A 755 16.14 14.66 28.59
N THR A 756 15.66 14.34 27.38
CA THR A 756 14.79 15.21 26.57
C THR A 756 13.31 14.79 26.61
N LEU A 757 12.96 13.79 27.43
CA LEU A 757 11.63 13.18 27.48
C LEU A 757 10.49 14.18 27.73
N GLY A 758 10.73 15.19 28.57
CA GLY A 758 9.75 16.22 28.90
C GLY A 758 9.28 17.02 27.68
N GLU A 759 10.07 17.09 26.61
CA GLU A 759 9.77 17.90 25.44
C GLU A 759 8.89 17.18 24.40
N PHE A 760 8.90 15.84 24.36
CA PHE A 760 8.23 15.06 23.31
C PHE A 760 7.18 14.06 23.79
N CYS A 761 7.13 13.69 25.08
CA CYS A 761 6.21 12.64 25.54
C CYS A 761 4.71 12.98 25.40
N GLY A 762 4.34 14.27 25.35
CA GLY A 762 2.96 14.71 25.09
C GLY A 762 2.60 14.86 23.61
N ASP A 763 3.56 14.64 22.70
CA ASP A 763 3.37 14.78 21.25
C ASP A 763 2.68 13.54 20.62
N LYS A 764 2.01 13.75 19.48
CA LYS A 764 1.31 12.69 18.72
C LYS A 764 2.22 11.51 18.37
N PHE A 765 3.47 11.79 18.00
CA PHE A 765 4.44 10.79 17.59
C PHE A 765 5.40 10.45 18.73
N GLY A 766 5.83 11.47 19.48
CA GLY A 766 6.74 11.31 20.61
C GLY A 766 6.20 10.46 21.75
N SER A 767 4.88 10.42 21.98
CA SER A 767 4.24 9.53 22.97
C SER A 767 4.55 8.04 22.72
N ARG A 768 4.56 7.60 21.46
CA ARG A 768 4.91 6.21 21.08
C ARG A 768 6.41 5.92 21.29
N LEU A 769 7.25 6.94 21.08
CA LEU A 769 8.67 6.83 21.36
C LEU A 769 8.93 6.72 22.87
N ALA A 770 8.21 7.50 23.68
CA ALA A 770 8.27 7.43 25.13
C ALA A 770 7.83 6.06 25.66
N ASP A 771 6.77 5.48 25.08
CA ASP A 771 6.34 4.11 25.37
C ASP A 771 7.44 3.08 25.09
N THR A 772 8.07 3.16 23.92
CA THR A 772 9.14 2.23 23.54
C THR A 772 10.38 2.41 24.41
N LEU A 773 10.70 3.66 24.76
CA LEU A 773 11.77 3.98 25.71
C LEU A 773 11.49 3.35 27.08
N TRP A 774 10.26 3.42 27.58
CA TRP A 774 9.86 2.84 28.86
C TRP A 774 10.15 1.33 28.96
N TYR A 775 9.87 0.58 27.89
CA TYR A 775 10.09 -0.86 27.87
C TYR A 775 11.53 -1.28 27.60
N THR A 776 12.39 -0.37 27.12
CA THR A 776 13.78 -0.68 26.75
C THR A 776 14.79 -0.33 27.84
N VAL A 777 14.45 0.56 28.77
CA VAL A 777 15.36 1.02 29.82
C VAL A 777 15.41 0.10 31.05
N ASP A 778 16.53 0.16 31.79
CA ASP A 778 16.71 -0.54 33.07
C ASP A 778 15.86 0.07 34.20
N GLY A 779 15.64 -0.69 35.28
CA GLY A 779 14.79 -0.26 36.40
C GLY A 779 15.24 1.05 37.07
N TYR A 780 16.55 1.33 37.10
CA TYR A 780 17.08 2.60 37.61
C TYR A 780 16.72 3.78 36.71
N SER A 781 16.84 3.63 35.39
CA SER A 781 16.45 4.68 34.44
C SER A 781 14.93 4.92 34.43
N LYS A 782 14.11 3.89 34.73
CA LYS A 782 12.65 4.06 34.92
C LYS A 782 12.33 5.03 36.06
N GLU A 783 13.05 4.97 37.18
CA GLU A 783 12.89 5.94 38.27
C GLU A 783 13.27 7.37 37.82
N LYS A 784 14.32 7.50 36.99
CA LYS A 784 14.73 8.80 36.41
C LYS A 784 13.67 9.36 35.46
N ILE A 785 13.07 8.52 34.61
CA ILE A 785 11.95 8.88 33.73
C ILE A 785 10.79 9.47 34.54
N ILE A 786 10.39 8.82 35.63
CA ILE A 786 9.30 9.33 36.48
C ILE A 786 9.65 10.67 37.10
N LYS A 787 10.86 10.84 37.63
CA LYS A 787 11.29 12.12 38.21
C LYS A 787 11.18 13.26 37.19
N ILE A 788 11.56 13.01 35.93
CA ILE A 788 11.46 13.99 34.84
C ILE A 788 10.00 14.27 34.46
N VAL A 789 9.15 13.26 34.41
CA VAL A 789 7.71 13.41 34.11
C VAL A 789 6.98 14.16 35.23
N VAL A 790 7.33 13.92 36.49
CA VAL A 790 6.77 14.64 37.65
C VAL A 790 7.24 16.09 37.66
N ALA A 791 8.52 16.35 37.38
CA ALA A 791 9.06 17.71 37.32
C ALA A 791 8.44 18.56 36.19
N ASN A 792 8.08 17.93 35.07
CA ASN A 792 7.50 18.61 33.90
C ASN A 792 5.98 18.36 33.74
N HIS A 793 5.29 17.98 34.83
CA HIS A 793 3.91 17.48 34.77
C HIS A 793 2.94 18.43 34.05
N ASP A 794 3.02 19.72 34.35
CA ASP A 794 2.12 20.74 33.79
C ASP A 794 2.38 21.03 32.31
N ALA A 795 3.61 20.81 31.82
CA ALA A 795 3.94 20.94 30.40
C ALA A 795 3.49 19.71 29.62
N ILE A 796 3.62 18.52 30.22
CA ILE A 796 3.28 17.24 29.60
C ILE A 796 1.76 17.09 29.45
N LEU A 797 0.99 17.37 30.51
CA LEU A 797 -0.48 17.22 30.48
C LEU A 797 -1.19 18.17 29.52
N ARG A 798 -0.53 19.25 29.08
CA ARG A 798 -1.05 20.12 28.00
C ARG A 798 -1.11 19.41 26.65
N GLY A 799 -0.34 18.33 26.45
CA GLY A 799 -0.37 17.53 25.24
C GLY A 799 -1.56 16.57 25.20
N GLN A 800 -2.32 16.57 24.09
CA GLN A 800 -3.49 15.69 23.90
C GLN A 800 -3.17 14.19 24.00
N TYR A 801 -1.91 13.80 23.76
CA TYR A 801 -1.47 12.41 23.72
C TYR A 801 -0.70 11.98 24.99
N ALA A 802 -0.53 12.88 25.96
CA ALA A 802 0.23 12.59 27.17
C ALA A 802 -0.41 11.49 28.02
N SER A 803 -1.74 11.42 28.04
CA SER A 803 -2.50 10.42 28.80
C SER A 803 -2.10 8.98 28.46
N TYR A 804 -1.82 8.68 27.18
CA TYR A 804 -1.41 7.36 26.73
C TYR A 804 -0.13 6.87 27.41
N PHE A 805 0.84 7.77 27.62
CA PHE A 805 2.09 7.46 28.28
C PHE A 805 1.98 7.57 29.81
N THR A 806 1.36 8.64 30.34
CA THR A 806 1.29 8.87 31.79
C THR A 806 0.44 7.85 32.53
N ASN A 807 -0.60 7.30 31.90
CA ASN A 807 -1.43 6.25 32.50
C ASN A 807 -0.62 4.98 32.76
N LYS A 808 0.38 4.68 31.93
CA LYS A 808 1.24 3.49 32.05
C LYS A 808 2.27 3.60 33.18
N LEU A 809 2.63 4.82 33.58
CA LEU A 809 3.65 5.05 34.61
C LEU A 809 3.13 4.80 36.03
N ASN A 810 1.82 4.59 36.21
CA ASN A 810 1.18 4.40 37.52
C ASN A 810 1.60 5.49 38.54
N LEU A 811 1.63 6.76 38.11
CA LEU A 811 2.13 7.90 38.90
C LEU A 811 1.44 8.04 40.27
N GLN A 812 0.22 7.50 40.42
CA GLN A 812 -0.53 7.50 41.67
C GLN A 812 0.14 6.68 42.78
N LEU A 813 0.72 5.53 42.45
CA LEU A 813 1.43 4.68 43.42
C LEU A 813 2.74 5.33 43.86
N TYR A 814 3.42 5.99 42.92
CA TYR A 814 4.68 6.69 43.18
C TYR A 814 4.47 7.93 44.08
N ARG A 815 3.44 8.76 43.80
CA ARG A 815 3.10 9.95 44.61
C ARG A 815 2.70 9.60 46.05
N LYS A 816 2.13 8.43 46.29
CA LYS A 816 1.74 7.92 47.62
C LYS A 816 2.90 7.32 48.42
N GLY A 817 4.14 7.38 47.92
CA GLY A 817 5.32 6.83 48.60
C GLY A 817 5.41 5.30 48.64
N LYS A 818 4.49 4.60 47.95
CA LYS A 818 4.43 3.12 47.86
C LYS A 818 5.42 2.59 46.82
N LEU A 819 6.71 2.85 47.02
CA LEU A 819 7.76 2.55 46.04
C LEU A 819 7.89 1.04 45.75
N ARG A 820 7.63 0.17 46.74
CA ARG A 820 7.67 -1.29 46.55
C ARG A 820 6.54 -1.80 45.67
N GLU A 821 5.30 -1.38 45.93
CA GLU A 821 4.12 -1.74 45.14
C GLU A 821 4.24 -1.22 43.71
N TRP A 822 4.79 -0.01 43.55
CA TRP A 822 5.06 0.56 42.23
C TRP A 822 6.09 -0.26 41.44
N LYS A 823 7.21 -0.67 42.06
CA LYS A 823 8.21 -1.53 41.41
C LYS A 823 7.60 -2.87 40.95
N GLN A 824 6.80 -3.51 41.81
CA GLN A 824 6.09 -4.75 41.47
C GLN A 824 5.13 -4.56 40.28
N ALA A 825 4.36 -3.47 40.25
CA ALA A 825 3.46 -3.17 39.14
C ALA A 825 4.21 -2.95 37.80
N VAL A 826 5.36 -2.27 37.85
CA VAL A 826 6.20 -2.02 36.66
C VAL A 826 6.88 -3.29 36.16
N ASP A 827 7.33 -4.17 37.06
CA ASP A 827 7.91 -5.44 36.68
C ASP A 827 6.86 -6.38 36.07
N ALA A 828 5.65 -6.42 36.62
CA ALA A 828 4.52 -7.15 36.04
C ALA A 828 4.15 -6.62 34.64
N GLN A 829 4.13 -5.30 34.46
CA GLN A 829 3.89 -4.67 33.16
C GLN A 829 4.96 -5.04 32.12
N GLN A 830 6.24 -5.12 32.52
CA GLN A 830 7.33 -5.54 31.64
C GLN A 830 7.17 -6.99 31.20
N GLN A 831 6.78 -7.88 32.13
CA GLN A 831 6.56 -9.30 31.84
C GLN A 831 5.39 -9.50 30.87
N GLN A 832 4.27 -8.80 31.07
CA GLN A 832 3.13 -8.82 30.16
C GLN A 832 3.52 -8.35 28.75
N HIS A 833 4.30 -7.28 28.64
CA HIS A 833 4.76 -6.77 27.36
C HIS A 833 5.69 -7.77 26.64
N GLN A 834 6.62 -8.40 27.37
CA GLN A 834 7.46 -9.48 26.81
C GLN A 834 6.64 -10.68 26.35
N GLN A 835 5.60 -11.06 27.11
CA GLN A 835 4.70 -12.15 26.73
C GLN A 835 3.88 -11.82 25.48
N GLN A 836 3.37 -10.59 25.35
CA GLN A 836 2.71 -10.11 24.14
C GLN A 836 3.64 -10.08 22.92
N GLN A 837 4.90 -9.65 23.10
CA GLN A 837 5.89 -9.70 22.03
C GLN A 837 6.24 -11.13 21.61
N LEU A 838 6.23 -12.11 22.53
CA LEU A 838 6.46 -13.52 22.21
C LEU A 838 5.27 -14.15 21.47
N ILE A 839 4.04 -13.78 21.83
CA ILE A 839 2.81 -14.27 21.19
C ILE A 839 2.64 -13.67 19.78
N GLY A 840 3.00 -12.40 19.58
CA GLY A 840 3.05 -11.79 18.25
C GLY A 840 4.11 -12.40 17.31
N LYS A 841 5.06 -13.19 17.84
CA LYS A 841 6.17 -13.80 17.09
C LYS A 841 5.89 -15.23 16.62
N THR A 842 5.05 -16.02 17.29
CA THR A 842 4.71 -17.38 16.81
C THR A 842 3.78 -17.37 15.58
N GLY A 843 3.14 -16.23 15.29
CA GLY A 843 2.41 -16.00 14.03
C GLY A 843 3.27 -15.41 12.89
N GLY A 844 4.56 -15.13 13.13
CA GLY A 844 5.46 -14.43 12.20
C GLY A 844 6.80 -15.14 12.03
N GLY A 845 6.81 -16.47 12.03
CA GLY A 845 8.00 -17.26 11.73
C GLY A 845 8.43 -17.07 10.27
N SER A 846 9.74 -16.90 10.10
CA SER A 846 10.55 -16.77 8.88
C SER A 846 10.39 -17.95 7.90
N LYS A 847 9.22 -18.08 7.30
CA LYS A 847 9.19 -18.22 5.85
C LYS A 847 9.38 -16.81 5.30
N GLU A 848 9.88 -16.67 4.08
CA GLU A 848 9.73 -15.41 3.34
C GLU A 848 8.30 -14.89 3.56
N LYS A 849 8.06 -13.59 3.44
CA LYS A 849 6.71 -13.12 3.12
C LYS A 849 6.34 -13.76 1.80
N ASP A 850 5.97 -15.03 1.85
CA ASP A 850 5.30 -15.78 0.85
C ASP A 850 3.93 -15.14 0.91
N THR A 851 3.83 -14.02 0.21
CA THR A 851 2.59 -13.34 -0.17
C THR A 851 1.74 -14.24 -1.06
N SER A 852 2.06 -15.54 -1.14
CA SER A 852 1.13 -16.63 -1.37
C SER A 852 -0.03 -16.52 -0.38
N HIS A 853 -1.01 -15.68 -0.72
CA HIS A 853 -2.37 -15.77 -0.22
C HIS A 853 -2.90 -17.18 -0.50
N LYS A 854 -2.61 -18.14 0.38
CA LYS A 854 -3.23 -19.47 0.30
C LYS A 854 -4.63 -19.31 0.83
N ALA A 855 -5.60 -19.29 -0.08
CA ALA A 855 -7.00 -19.31 0.28
C ALA A 855 -7.31 -20.54 1.15
N VAL A 856 -8.22 -20.36 2.11
CA VAL A 856 -8.79 -21.50 2.84
C VAL A 856 -9.82 -22.13 1.92
N VAL A 857 -9.41 -23.20 1.22
CA VAL A 857 -10.27 -23.95 0.30
C VAL A 857 -10.92 -25.12 1.03
N VAL A 858 -12.25 -25.22 0.96
CA VAL A 858 -13.03 -26.31 1.55
C VAL A 858 -13.42 -27.30 0.46
N GLU A 859 -13.14 -28.58 0.66
CA GLU A 859 -13.55 -29.64 -0.27
C GLU A 859 -15.08 -29.82 -0.24
N THR A 860 -15.73 -29.74 -1.39
CA THR A 860 -17.19 -29.97 -1.51
C THR A 860 -17.52 -31.41 -1.89
N LYS A 861 -16.54 -32.18 -2.39
CA LYS A 861 -16.71 -33.61 -2.69
C LYS A 861 -16.74 -34.41 -1.39
N ARG A 862 -17.88 -35.05 -1.10
CA ARG A 862 -17.96 -36.13 -0.11
C ARG A 862 -16.93 -37.20 -0.51
N SER A 863 -15.83 -37.30 0.22
CA SER A 863 -14.92 -38.43 0.09
C SER A 863 -15.74 -39.70 0.30
N LYS A 864 -15.84 -40.55 -0.73
CA LYS A 864 -16.20 -41.96 -0.52
C LYS A 864 -15.06 -42.52 0.33
N GLU A 865 -15.20 -42.45 1.65
CA GLU A 865 -14.34 -43.19 2.55
C GLU A 865 -14.47 -44.67 2.18
N GLN A 866 -13.46 -45.19 1.46
CA GLN A 866 -13.13 -46.59 1.50
C GLN A 866 -12.66 -46.89 2.92
N ASN A 867 -13.61 -47.09 3.82
CA ASN A 867 -13.35 -47.39 5.21
C ASN A 867 -13.05 -48.89 5.33
N SER A 868 -11.84 -49.29 4.93
CA SER A 868 -11.29 -50.59 5.30
C SER A 868 -10.89 -50.57 6.77
N GLY A 869 -11.83 -51.00 7.62
CA GLY A 869 -11.51 -51.62 8.91
C GLY A 869 -11.51 -50.71 10.14
N LYS A 870 -12.68 -50.55 10.77
CA LYS A 870 -12.87 -50.76 12.21
C LYS A 870 -14.37 -50.69 12.57
N LYS A 871 -14.91 -51.83 13.03
CA LYS A 871 -16.26 -51.94 13.60
C LYS A 871 -16.35 -51.13 14.90
N GLY A 872 -17.02 -49.98 14.85
CA GLY A 872 -17.58 -49.27 15.99
C GLY A 872 -19.10 -49.12 15.81
N ARG A 873 -19.87 -49.34 16.88
CA ARG A 873 -21.34 -49.36 16.94
C ARG A 873 -22.00 -48.23 16.11
N LYS A 874 -22.80 -48.62 15.11
CA LYS A 874 -23.76 -47.73 14.41
C LYS A 874 -24.93 -47.43 15.33
N ASP A 875 -25.25 -46.14 15.48
CA ASP A 875 -26.52 -45.67 16.05
C ASP A 875 -27.67 -46.04 15.11
N LYS A 876 -28.77 -46.51 15.70
CA LYS A 876 -29.88 -47.20 15.01
C LYS A 876 -30.77 -46.30 14.12
N VAL A 877 -30.48 -45.00 14.05
CA VAL A 877 -31.35 -44.02 13.37
C VAL A 877 -31.00 -43.88 11.88
N ASP A 878 -29.71 -43.96 11.52
CA ASP A 878 -29.27 -43.78 10.13
C ASP A 878 -29.62 -45.00 9.25
N GLY A 879 -29.67 -46.21 9.82
CA GLY A 879 -30.01 -47.41 9.07
C GLY A 879 -31.48 -47.50 8.63
N GLN A 880 -32.38 -46.71 9.24
CA GLN A 880 -33.80 -46.70 8.87
C GLN A 880 -34.07 -45.76 7.69
N LEU A 881 -33.27 -44.71 7.51
CA LEU A 881 -33.38 -43.78 6.38
C LEU A 881 -32.82 -44.40 5.08
N ASP A 882 -31.70 -45.11 5.16
CA ASP A 882 -31.13 -45.82 4.00
C ASP A 882 -32.07 -46.93 3.51
N SER A 883 -32.76 -47.63 4.41
CA SER A 883 -33.73 -48.68 4.04
C SER A 883 -35.01 -48.14 3.40
N ILE A 884 -35.36 -46.87 3.64
CA ILE A 884 -36.52 -46.22 3.01
C ILE A 884 -36.15 -45.71 1.62
N LEU A 885 -34.93 -45.23 1.43
CA LEU A 885 -34.43 -44.77 0.13
C LEU A 885 -34.16 -45.92 -0.85
N ASP A 886 -33.79 -47.10 -0.37
CA ASP A 886 -33.66 -48.30 -1.22
C ASP A 886 -35.00 -48.96 -1.59
N GLN A 887 -36.12 -48.51 -1.00
CA GLN A 887 -37.48 -48.98 -1.33
C GLN A 887 -38.25 -48.04 -2.26
N ILE A 888 -37.70 -46.86 -2.56
CA ILE A 888 -38.19 -45.92 -3.58
C ILE A 888 -37.40 -46.16 -4.86
#